data_AF-Q960T9-F1
#
_entry.id   AF-Q960T9-F1
#
_cell.length_a   1.000
_cell.length_b   1.000
_cell.length_c   1.000
_cell.angle_alpha   90.00
_cell.angle_beta   90.00
_cell.angle_gamma   90.00
#
_symmetry.space_group_name_H-M   'P 1'
#
loop_
_entity.id
_entity.type
_entity.pdbx_description
1 polymer ?
#
loop_
_entity_poly.entity_id
_entity_poly.type
_entity_poly.pdbx_seq_one_letter_code
_entity_poly.pdbx_strand_id
1 'polypeptide(L)'
;MQSDKPFDRPAPFKKDPNVINGFTQFQLNLQEHIPLAKSTVFQTQAYSDGNNTELNFANLRPGTVVAIRVSMHPGPRTSFDKLQKISAALRIGSGEEYSQLQAIVSKLDLVALSGALFSCDDEERDLGKGGTAYDIPNFGKIVYCGLQGFISLLTEISPKNDLGHPLCNNLRDGNWMMDYISDRLTSYEDLKPLSAWFKATFEPLKNIPRYLIPCYFDAIVSGVYNVLINQVNELMPDFIKNGHSFPQSLALSTLQFLSVCKSANLPGFSPALSPPKPPKQCVTLSAGLPHFSTGYMRCWGRDTFIALRGSMFLTGRYNEARFIIIGFGQTLRHGLIPNLLDSGSKPRFNCRDAIWWWMYCIKQYVEDAPKGAEILKDKVSRIFPYDDADAHAPGAFDQLLFDVMQEALQVHFQGLQYRERNAGYEIDAHMVDQGFNNQIGIHPETGFVFGGNNFNCGTWMDKMGSSQKAGNKGRPSTPRDGSAVELVGLQYAVLRFMQSLAEKEVIPYTGVERKGPSGEVTKWSYKEWADRIKNNFDKYFFVSESETCSVANKKLIYKDSYGATQSWTDYQLRCNFPITLTVAPDLCNPQNAWRALERAKKYLLGPLGMKTMDPEDWNYRANYDNSNDSTDCTVAHGANYHQGPEWVWPIGFYLRARLIFAKKCGHLDETIAETWAILRAHLRELQTSHWRGLPELTNDNGSYCGDSCRTQAWSVAAILEVLYDLHSLGADVA
;
A
#
# COMPACT_ATOMS: atom_id res chain seq x y z
N MET A 1 57.43 -29.26 53.59
CA MET A 1 56.73 -28.31 54.47
C MET A 1 55.40 -28.00 53.82
N GLN A 2 54.30 -28.46 54.42
CA GLN A 2 52.98 -27.92 54.10
C GLN A 2 53.01 -26.47 54.53
N SER A 3 52.61 -25.55 53.66
CA SER A 3 52.40 -24.18 54.09
C SER A 3 51.11 -24.13 54.89
N ASP A 4 51.21 -23.66 56.14
CA ASP A 4 50.06 -23.39 57.00
C ASP A 4 49.36 -22.08 56.60
N LYS A 5 49.83 -21.40 55.54
CA LYS A 5 49.24 -20.17 55.01
C LYS A 5 48.38 -20.51 53.79
N PRO A 6 47.07 -20.21 53.82
CA PRO A 6 46.27 -20.29 52.62
C PRO A 6 46.90 -19.38 51.54
N PHE A 7 46.97 -19.87 50.29
CA PHE A 7 47.49 -19.18 49.09
C PHE A 7 49.01 -19.21 48.80
N ASP A 8 49.81 -19.97 49.53
CA ASP A 8 51.21 -20.18 49.13
C ASP A 8 51.33 -20.94 47.80
N ARG A 9 52.42 -20.70 47.06
CA ARG A 9 52.67 -21.38 45.78
C ARG A 9 52.64 -22.90 46.00
N PRO A 10 51.93 -23.66 45.14
CA PRO A 10 51.92 -25.11 45.23
C PRO A 10 53.36 -25.64 45.23
N ALA A 11 53.63 -26.66 46.06
CA ALA A 11 54.92 -27.34 46.00
C ALA A 11 55.13 -27.89 44.57
N PRO A 12 56.38 -27.98 44.08
CA PRO A 12 56.65 -28.46 42.73
C PRO A 12 55.99 -29.81 42.47
N PHE A 13 55.29 -29.94 41.34
CA PHE A 13 54.65 -31.20 40.95
C PHE A 13 55.70 -32.31 40.85
N LYS A 14 55.53 -33.38 41.63
CA LYS A 14 56.38 -34.57 41.54
C LYS A 14 55.62 -35.67 40.78
N LYS A 15 55.97 -35.84 39.51
CA LYS A 15 55.40 -36.90 38.65
C LYS A 15 55.85 -38.28 39.15
N ASP A 16 54.89 -39.19 39.31
CA ASP A 16 55.18 -40.60 39.59
C ASP A 16 55.62 -41.30 38.28
N PRO A 17 56.72 -42.05 38.28
CA PRO A 17 57.23 -42.69 37.06
C PRO A 17 56.39 -43.88 36.58
N ASN A 18 55.55 -44.46 37.44
CA ASN A 18 54.86 -45.72 37.15
C ASN A 18 53.34 -45.56 36.99
N VAL A 19 52.77 -44.46 37.48
CA VAL A 19 51.33 -44.19 37.40
C VAL A 19 51.05 -42.73 37.09
N ILE A 20 49.89 -42.45 36.52
CA ILE A 20 49.40 -41.08 36.39
C ILE A 20 49.00 -40.58 37.79
N ASN A 21 49.66 -39.54 38.31
CA ASN A 21 49.37 -38.93 39.61
C ASN A 21 49.08 -37.42 39.50
N GLY A 22 48.29 -36.89 40.44
CA GLY A 22 47.99 -35.46 40.57
C GLY A 22 48.72 -34.79 41.74
N PHE A 23 48.48 -33.49 41.94
CA PHE A 23 48.95 -32.79 43.14
C PHE A 23 48.22 -33.32 44.39
N THR A 24 48.96 -33.69 45.43
CA THR A 24 48.41 -34.25 46.67
C THR A 24 48.13 -33.20 47.76
N GLN A 25 48.45 -31.94 47.50
CA GLN A 25 48.41 -30.84 48.48
C GLN A 25 47.07 -30.10 48.55
N PHE A 26 46.08 -30.47 47.72
CA PHE A 26 44.76 -29.87 47.73
C PHE A 26 43.78 -30.79 48.45
N GLN A 27 43.09 -30.25 49.46
CA GLN A 27 42.02 -30.96 50.16
C GLN A 27 40.67 -30.31 49.84
N LEU A 28 39.67 -31.11 49.48
CA LEU A 28 38.31 -30.65 49.29
C LEU A 28 37.60 -30.62 50.64
N ASN A 29 37.10 -29.44 51.03
CA ASN A 29 36.18 -29.29 52.15
C ASN A 29 34.80 -28.92 51.58
N LEU A 30 33.84 -29.85 51.66
CA LEU A 30 32.49 -29.67 51.16
C LEU A 30 31.52 -29.50 52.34
N GLN A 31 30.71 -28.45 52.28
CA GLN A 31 29.65 -28.18 53.24
C GLN A 31 28.35 -27.90 52.49
N GLU A 32 27.26 -28.55 52.90
CA GLU A 32 25.97 -28.51 52.21
C GLU A 32 24.87 -28.00 53.14
N HIS A 33 23.78 -27.50 52.55
CA HIS A 33 22.59 -27.03 53.29
C HIS A 33 22.88 -26.02 54.42
N ILE A 34 23.90 -25.19 54.22
CA ILE A 34 24.35 -24.20 55.21
C ILE A 34 23.30 -23.08 55.32
N PRO A 35 22.66 -22.86 56.49
CA PRO A 35 21.79 -21.70 56.69
C PRO A 35 22.61 -20.41 56.57
N LEU A 36 22.03 -19.34 56.01
CA LEU A 36 22.74 -18.06 55.81
C LEU A 36 23.36 -17.52 57.11
N ALA A 37 22.66 -17.65 58.23
CA ALA A 37 23.15 -17.23 59.56
C ALA A 37 24.43 -17.97 60.02
N LYS A 38 24.74 -19.13 59.43
CA LYS A 38 25.95 -19.91 59.69
C LYS A 38 26.97 -19.84 58.55
N SER A 39 26.69 -19.03 57.53
CA SER A 39 27.60 -18.85 56.41
C SER A 39 28.87 -18.16 56.87
N THR A 40 30.01 -18.73 56.51
CA THR A 40 31.33 -18.10 56.67
C THR A 40 31.77 -17.36 55.42
N VAL A 41 31.00 -17.48 54.33
CA VAL A 41 31.32 -16.89 53.02
C VAL A 41 30.47 -15.64 52.73
N PHE A 42 29.21 -15.62 53.15
CA PHE A 42 28.29 -14.48 53.02
C PHE A 42 28.07 -13.80 54.36
N GLN A 43 27.64 -12.54 54.34
CA GLN A 43 27.10 -11.86 55.51
C GLN A 43 25.86 -12.62 56.03
N THR A 44 25.65 -12.61 57.34
CA THR A 44 24.60 -13.41 58.01
C THR A 44 23.18 -12.90 57.79
N GLN A 45 23.05 -11.71 57.20
CA GLN A 45 21.78 -11.10 56.81
C GLN A 45 21.82 -10.78 55.31
N ALA A 46 20.75 -11.15 54.61
CA ALA A 46 20.54 -10.72 53.23
C ALA A 46 20.01 -9.29 53.23
N TYR A 47 20.48 -8.47 52.30
CA TYR A 47 19.84 -7.19 52.02
C TYR A 47 18.62 -7.43 51.14
N SER A 48 17.49 -6.80 51.47
CA SER A 48 16.25 -6.92 50.71
C SER A 48 15.73 -5.53 50.38
N ASP A 49 15.54 -5.26 49.10
CA ASP A 49 14.95 -4.03 48.59
C ASP A 49 13.83 -4.38 47.61
N GLY A 50 12.58 -4.23 48.06
CA GLY A 50 11.40 -4.69 47.33
C GLY A 50 11.47 -6.19 47.01
N ASN A 51 11.61 -6.52 45.73
CA ASN A 51 11.71 -7.90 45.21
C ASN A 51 13.17 -8.35 44.96
N ASN A 52 14.16 -7.52 45.31
CA ASN A 52 15.57 -7.84 45.18
C ASN A 52 16.11 -8.43 46.48
N THR A 53 16.82 -9.55 46.38
CA THR A 53 17.57 -10.15 47.49
C THR A 53 19.05 -10.12 47.13
N GLU A 54 19.86 -9.47 47.95
CA GLU A 54 21.31 -9.35 47.77
C GLU A 54 22.05 -10.10 48.89
N LEU A 55 23.04 -10.89 48.50
CA LEU A 55 23.92 -11.63 49.40
C LEU A 55 25.34 -11.07 49.29
N ASN A 56 25.74 -10.30 50.28
CA ASN A 56 27.08 -9.71 50.33
C ASN A 56 28.12 -10.74 50.77
N PHE A 57 29.27 -10.76 50.09
CA PHE A 57 30.39 -11.60 50.50
C PHE A 57 31.02 -11.07 51.79
N ALA A 58 31.33 -11.98 52.71
CA ALA A 58 32.10 -11.70 53.92
C ALA A 58 33.55 -12.20 53.79
N ASN A 59 33.76 -13.42 53.29
CA ASN A 59 35.09 -14.03 53.18
C ASN A 59 35.12 -15.10 52.07
N LEU A 60 35.14 -14.65 50.81
CA LEU A 60 35.28 -15.52 49.64
C LEU A 60 36.77 -15.68 49.26
N ARG A 61 37.38 -16.77 49.72
CA ARG A 61 38.79 -17.07 49.48
C ARG A 61 39.01 -17.61 48.04
N PRO A 62 40.11 -17.25 47.35
CA PRO A 62 40.50 -17.90 46.10
C PRO A 62 40.46 -19.44 46.20
N GLY A 63 39.83 -20.09 45.21
CA GLY A 63 39.61 -21.56 45.23
C GLY A 63 38.34 -22.02 45.96
N THR A 64 37.51 -21.10 46.46
CA THR A 64 36.18 -21.41 47.02
C THR A 64 35.13 -21.45 45.92
N VAL A 65 34.29 -22.47 45.93
CA VAL A 65 33.08 -22.55 45.09
C VAL A 65 31.87 -22.51 46.00
N VAL A 66 30.88 -21.69 45.66
CA VAL A 66 29.62 -21.59 46.39
C VAL A 66 28.48 -21.86 45.43
N ALA A 67 27.58 -22.77 45.82
CA ALA A 67 26.34 -23.01 45.12
C ALA A 67 25.18 -22.41 45.93
N ILE A 68 24.41 -21.52 45.30
CA ILE A 68 23.20 -20.95 45.89
C ILE A 68 21.98 -21.33 45.06
N ARG A 69 20.87 -21.62 45.74
CA ARG A 69 19.57 -21.79 45.08
C ARG A 69 18.87 -20.44 45.07
N VAL A 70 18.60 -19.92 43.88
CA VAL A 70 17.80 -18.71 43.69
C VAL A 70 16.40 -19.10 43.25
N SER A 71 15.39 -18.45 43.82
CA SER A 71 13.98 -18.64 43.46
C SER A 71 13.24 -17.31 43.42
N MET A 72 12.30 -17.18 42.50
CA MET A 72 11.44 -16.01 42.39
C MET A 72 10.50 -15.90 43.61
N HIS A 73 10.26 -14.68 44.09
CA HIS A 73 9.30 -14.43 45.17
C HIS A 73 7.88 -14.93 44.80
N PRO A 74 7.03 -15.34 45.77
CA PRO A 74 5.72 -15.95 45.50
C PRO A 74 4.77 -15.09 44.64
N GLY A 75 4.78 -13.77 44.83
CA GLY A 75 3.97 -12.83 44.05
C GLY A 75 4.32 -12.85 42.57
N PRO A 76 5.55 -12.43 42.18
CA PRO A 76 6.02 -12.50 40.81
C PRO A 76 5.95 -13.92 40.20
N ARG A 77 6.12 -14.97 41.01
CA ARG A 77 5.99 -16.36 40.56
C ARG A 77 4.58 -16.68 40.07
N THR A 78 3.55 -16.23 40.77
CA THR A 78 2.16 -16.44 40.35
C THR A 78 1.87 -15.76 39.00
N SER A 79 2.40 -14.54 38.82
CA SER A 79 2.30 -13.82 37.55
C SER A 79 3.07 -14.52 36.43
N PHE A 80 4.28 -15.00 36.73
CA PHE A 80 5.11 -15.77 35.81
C PHE A 80 4.41 -17.05 35.34
N ASP A 81 3.82 -17.81 36.25
CA ASP A 81 3.10 -19.05 35.93
C ASP A 81 1.89 -18.78 35.02
N LYS A 82 1.18 -17.67 35.22
CA LYS A 82 0.10 -17.23 34.31
C LYS A 82 0.63 -16.87 32.92
N LEU A 83 1.72 -16.10 32.84
CA LEU A 83 2.33 -15.72 31.56
C LEU A 83 2.85 -16.92 30.79
N GLN A 84 3.44 -17.91 31.48
CA GLN A 84 3.85 -19.16 30.86
C GLN A 84 2.68 -19.89 30.19
N LYS A 85 1.51 -19.95 30.86
CA LYS A 85 0.29 -20.52 30.27
C LYS A 85 -0.15 -19.74 29.02
N ILE A 86 -0.24 -18.42 29.12
CA ILE A 86 -0.64 -17.55 27.99
C ILE A 86 0.32 -17.70 26.81
N SER A 87 1.63 -17.58 27.04
CA SER A 87 2.65 -17.69 25.99
C SER A 87 2.74 -19.11 25.40
N ALA A 88 2.45 -20.16 26.18
CA ALA A 88 2.34 -21.51 25.65
C ALA A 88 1.08 -21.67 24.78
N ALA A 89 -0.06 -21.17 25.26
CA ALA A 89 -1.34 -21.23 24.54
C ALA A 89 -1.26 -20.51 23.18
N LEU A 90 -0.70 -19.29 23.15
CA LEU A 90 -0.52 -18.52 21.91
C LEU A 90 0.45 -19.21 20.92
N ARG A 91 1.51 -19.84 21.42
CA ARG A 91 2.50 -20.52 20.57
C ARG A 91 1.98 -21.82 19.96
N ILE A 92 1.22 -22.59 20.75
CA ILE A 92 0.65 -23.86 20.29
C ILE A 92 -0.64 -23.62 19.48
N GLY A 93 -1.30 -22.47 19.67
CA GLY A 93 -2.59 -22.18 19.05
C GLY A 93 -3.73 -22.98 19.68
N SER A 94 -3.66 -23.25 20.99
CA SER A 94 -4.67 -24.04 21.72
C SER A 94 -4.71 -23.67 23.20
N GLY A 95 -5.70 -24.17 23.93
CA GLY A 95 -5.90 -23.86 25.35
C GLY A 95 -6.97 -22.80 25.59
N GLU A 96 -7.27 -22.54 26.85
CA GLU A 96 -8.37 -21.67 27.26
C GLU A 96 -8.12 -20.22 26.85
N GLU A 97 -6.92 -19.69 27.12
CA GLU A 97 -6.55 -18.31 26.85
C GLU A 97 -6.53 -18.00 25.35
N TYR A 98 -6.06 -18.94 24.53
CA TYR A 98 -6.12 -18.84 23.07
C TYR A 98 -7.57 -18.89 22.57
N SER A 99 -8.39 -19.80 23.09
CA SER A 99 -9.79 -19.93 22.69
C SER A 99 -10.61 -18.68 23.02
N GLN A 100 -10.35 -18.06 24.18
CA GLN A 100 -10.96 -16.78 24.56
C GLN A 100 -10.56 -15.65 23.60
N LEU A 101 -9.26 -15.55 23.25
CA LEU A 101 -8.78 -14.58 22.27
C LEU A 101 -9.41 -14.81 20.89
N GLN A 102 -9.42 -16.07 20.42
CA GLN A 102 -10.01 -16.43 19.13
C GLN A 102 -11.50 -16.09 19.08
N ALA A 103 -12.25 -16.30 20.16
CA ALA A 103 -13.67 -15.95 20.22
C ALA A 103 -13.95 -14.44 20.18
N ILE A 104 -12.98 -13.61 20.58
CA ILE A 104 -13.02 -12.15 20.41
C ILE A 104 -12.68 -11.81 18.96
N VAL A 105 -11.53 -12.30 18.49
CA VAL A 105 -10.97 -11.95 17.17
C VAL A 105 -11.87 -12.42 16.02
N SER A 106 -12.52 -13.58 16.15
CA SER A 106 -13.40 -14.14 15.11
C SER A 106 -14.63 -13.29 14.78
N LYS A 107 -14.93 -12.27 15.61
CA LYS A 107 -16.04 -11.33 15.42
C LYS A 107 -15.60 -10.03 14.74
N LEU A 108 -14.30 -9.81 14.58
CA LEU A 108 -13.75 -8.61 13.98
C LEU A 108 -13.84 -8.72 12.45
N ASP A 109 -14.29 -7.63 11.82
CA ASP A 109 -14.25 -7.46 10.38
C ASP A 109 -12.91 -6.81 9.94
N LEU A 110 -12.72 -6.63 8.63
CA LEU A 110 -11.50 -6.06 8.08
C LEU A 110 -11.27 -4.59 8.51
N VAL A 111 -12.33 -3.84 8.85
CA VAL A 111 -12.21 -2.46 9.32
C VAL A 111 -11.69 -2.42 10.75
N ALA A 112 -12.25 -3.24 11.63
CA ALA A 112 -11.77 -3.39 13.00
C ALA A 112 -10.33 -3.95 13.03
N LEU A 113 -10.02 -4.93 12.18
CA LEU A 113 -8.66 -5.48 12.05
C LEU A 113 -7.66 -4.44 11.55
N SER A 114 -8.04 -3.58 10.60
CA SER A 114 -7.21 -2.44 10.18
C SER A 114 -6.91 -1.51 11.36
N GLY A 115 -7.92 -1.17 12.16
CA GLY A 115 -7.75 -0.38 13.38
C GLY A 115 -6.83 -1.03 14.42
N ALA A 116 -6.90 -2.35 14.60
CA ALA A 116 -6.04 -3.08 15.54
C ALA A 116 -4.58 -3.18 15.07
N LEU A 117 -4.36 -3.36 13.77
CA LEU A 117 -3.05 -3.67 13.19
C LEU A 117 -2.30 -2.41 12.74
N PHE A 118 -2.98 -1.44 12.14
CA PHE A 118 -2.37 -0.31 11.44
C PHE A 118 -2.81 1.04 12.04
N SER A 119 -3.14 2.02 11.19
CA SER A 119 -3.27 3.46 11.46
C SER A 119 -1.92 4.16 11.63
N CYS A 120 -1.58 5.04 10.68
CA CYS A 120 -0.39 5.90 10.81
C CYS A 120 -0.66 7.07 11.79
N ASP A 121 0.37 7.86 12.12
CA ASP A 121 0.24 8.97 13.09
C ASP A 121 -0.87 9.97 12.72
N ASP A 122 -0.96 10.34 11.44
CA ASP A 122 -1.94 11.32 10.96
C ASP A 122 -3.37 10.76 11.03
N GLU A 123 -3.57 9.49 10.66
CA GLU A 123 -4.88 8.83 10.77
C GLU A 123 -5.34 8.69 12.22
N GLU A 124 -4.42 8.35 13.13
CA GLU A 124 -4.75 8.22 14.55
C GLU A 124 -5.12 9.58 15.17
N ARG A 125 -4.43 10.65 14.75
CA ARG A 125 -4.75 12.03 15.15
C ARG A 125 -6.11 12.48 14.62
N ASP A 126 -6.47 12.08 13.39
CA ASP A 126 -7.73 12.43 12.74
C ASP A 126 -8.97 11.93 13.49
N LEU A 127 -8.84 10.84 14.26
CA LEU A 127 -9.91 10.37 15.16
C LEU A 127 -10.35 11.45 16.17
N GLY A 128 -9.45 12.39 16.51
CA GLY A 128 -9.72 13.49 17.43
C GLY A 128 -9.85 13.06 18.89
N LYS A 129 -9.21 11.94 19.25
CA LYS A 129 -9.22 11.36 20.62
C LYS A 129 -7.90 11.55 21.38
N GLY A 130 -6.98 12.35 20.85
CA GLY A 130 -5.67 12.60 21.45
C GLY A 130 -4.63 11.50 21.20
N GLY A 131 -4.91 10.54 20.31
CA GLY A 131 -3.99 9.48 19.91
C GLY A 131 -2.85 9.96 19.00
N THR A 132 -1.73 9.24 19.04
CA THR A 132 -0.53 9.45 18.20
C THR A 132 0.28 8.15 18.17
N ALA A 133 1.17 8.00 17.19
CA ALA A 133 2.15 6.94 17.16
C ALA A 133 3.05 6.99 18.41
N TYR A 134 3.31 5.83 19.00
CA TYR A 134 4.17 5.72 20.18
C TYR A 134 5.60 6.15 19.85
N ASP A 135 6.16 7.05 20.64
CA ASP A 135 7.54 7.52 20.53
C ASP A 135 8.44 6.73 21.49
N ILE A 136 9.32 5.90 20.94
CA ILE A 136 10.26 5.10 21.71
C ILE A 136 11.49 5.97 22.02
N PRO A 137 11.82 6.22 23.31
CA PRO A 137 12.97 7.03 23.67
C PRO A 137 14.27 6.52 23.03
N ASN A 138 15.06 7.42 22.44
CA ASN A 138 16.31 7.12 21.71
C ASN A 138 16.12 6.27 20.44
N PHE A 139 14.90 6.22 19.89
CA PHE A 139 14.61 5.58 18.60
C PHE A 139 13.72 6.47 17.73
N GLY A 140 12.58 6.93 18.26
CA GLY A 140 11.60 7.74 17.54
C GLY A 140 10.21 7.09 17.48
N LYS A 141 9.33 7.69 16.67
CA LYS A 141 7.97 7.19 16.47
C LYS A 141 7.94 5.91 15.64
N ILE A 142 7.11 4.95 16.07
CA ILE A 142 6.74 3.80 15.23
C ILE A 142 5.87 4.23 14.04
N VAL A 143 5.92 3.48 12.94
CA VAL A 143 5.24 3.85 11.68
C VAL A 143 3.72 3.66 11.73
N TYR A 144 3.24 2.74 12.58
CA TYR A 144 1.82 2.50 12.83
C TYR A 144 1.54 2.52 14.33
N CYS A 145 0.40 3.04 14.72
CA CYS A 145 -0.09 3.04 16.10
C CYS A 145 -0.58 1.64 16.54
N GLY A 146 -1.07 0.83 15.60
CA GLY A 146 -1.48 -0.55 15.84
C GLY A 146 -0.31 -1.53 16.00
N LEU A 147 -0.65 -2.82 16.20
CA LEU A 147 0.33 -3.85 16.52
C LEU A 147 1.42 -4.01 15.47
N GLN A 148 1.14 -3.72 14.18
CA GLN A 148 2.14 -3.80 13.12
C GLN A 148 3.36 -2.93 13.42
N GLY A 149 3.18 -1.75 14.01
CA GLY A 149 4.28 -0.83 14.31
C GLY A 149 5.31 -1.45 15.27
N PHE A 150 4.83 -2.20 16.27
CA PHE A 150 5.67 -2.94 17.20
C PHE A 150 6.27 -4.19 16.56
N ILE A 151 5.45 -4.97 15.82
CA ILE A 151 5.88 -6.20 15.16
C ILE A 151 6.99 -5.93 14.13
N SER A 152 6.91 -4.83 13.39
CA SER A 152 7.95 -4.45 12.44
C SER A 152 9.33 -4.34 13.10
N LEU A 153 9.41 -3.79 14.31
CA LEU A 153 10.66 -3.74 15.08
C LEU A 153 11.02 -5.10 15.70
N LEU A 154 10.04 -5.81 16.27
CA LEU A 154 10.27 -7.11 16.92
C LEU A 154 10.84 -8.15 15.95
N THR A 155 10.43 -8.14 14.67
CA THR A 155 11.02 -9.05 13.67
C THR A 155 12.50 -8.82 13.39
N GLU A 156 13.06 -7.66 13.75
CA GLU A 156 14.50 -7.40 13.66
C GLU A 156 15.22 -7.72 14.97
N ILE A 157 14.55 -7.46 16.10
CA ILE A 157 15.09 -7.61 17.46
C ILE A 157 15.16 -9.08 17.86
N SER A 158 14.04 -9.80 17.76
CA SER A 158 13.88 -11.14 18.33
C SER A 158 14.80 -12.18 17.69
N PRO A 159 14.95 -12.25 16.35
CA PRO A 159 15.87 -13.21 15.73
C PRO A 159 17.35 -12.99 16.10
N LYS A 160 17.72 -11.75 16.46
CA LYS A 160 19.09 -11.38 16.86
C LYS A 160 19.28 -11.41 18.39
N ASN A 161 18.20 -11.62 19.15
CA ASN A 161 18.17 -11.45 20.60
C ASN A 161 18.77 -10.09 21.02
N ASP A 162 18.42 -9.01 20.29
CA ASP A 162 18.94 -7.67 20.54
C ASP A 162 18.26 -7.03 21.76
N LEU A 163 18.65 -7.52 22.94
CA LEU A 163 18.17 -6.97 24.21
C LEU A 163 18.66 -5.53 24.45
N GLY A 164 19.63 -5.02 23.67
CA GLY A 164 20.15 -3.66 23.76
C GLY A 164 19.28 -2.62 23.04
N HIS A 165 18.33 -3.06 22.20
CA HIS A 165 17.47 -2.19 21.43
C HIS A 165 16.67 -1.21 22.32
N PRO A 166 16.47 0.07 21.90
CA PRO A 166 15.70 1.05 22.68
C PRO A 166 14.29 0.61 23.08
N LEU A 167 13.60 -0.16 22.21
CA LEU A 167 12.31 -0.80 22.53
C LEU A 167 12.41 -1.69 23.78
N CYS A 168 13.44 -2.54 23.85
CA CYS A 168 13.68 -3.43 25.00
C CYS A 168 14.05 -2.64 26.26
N ASN A 169 14.81 -1.54 26.13
CA ASN A 169 15.12 -0.65 27.24
C ASN A 169 13.84 -0.03 27.81
N ASN A 170 13.00 0.56 26.96
CA ASN A 170 11.77 1.21 27.39
C ASN A 170 10.78 0.23 28.07
N LEU A 171 10.69 -1.03 27.60
CA LEU A 171 9.91 -2.09 28.26
C LEU A 171 10.46 -2.49 29.64
N ARG A 172 11.76 -2.35 29.87
CA ARG A 172 12.36 -2.56 31.21
C ARG A 172 12.14 -1.36 32.11
N ASP A 173 12.20 -0.15 31.55
CA ASP A 173 12.09 1.10 32.29
C ASP A 173 10.66 1.37 32.79
N GLY A 174 9.63 0.89 32.08
CA GLY A 174 8.25 1.06 32.53
C GLY A 174 7.20 0.32 31.73
N ASN A 175 5.93 0.63 32.05
CA ASN A 175 4.76 -0.10 31.54
C ASN A 175 4.09 0.57 30.33
N TRP A 176 4.60 1.72 29.89
CA TRP A 176 3.90 2.64 28.99
C TRP A 176 3.50 2.01 27.65
N MET A 177 4.32 1.13 27.06
CA MET A 177 3.94 0.45 25.80
C MET A 177 2.75 -0.50 25.98
N MET A 178 2.71 -1.24 27.10
CA MET A 178 1.58 -2.14 27.40
C MET A 178 0.30 -1.35 27.60
N ASP A 179 0.38 -0.24 28.34
CA ASP A 179 -0.74 0.66 28.57
C ASP A 179 -1.20 1.28 27.25
N TYR A 180 -0.27 1.82 26.46
CA TYR A 180 -0.54 2.38 25.13
C TYR A 180 -1.28 1.42 24.21
N ILE A 181 -0.78 0.19 24.04
CA ILE A 181 -1.42 -0.82 23.17
C ILE A 181 -2.85 -1.07 23.62
N SER A 182 -3.04 -1.30 24.91
CA SER A 182 -4.35 -1.68 25.45
C SER A 182 -5.34 -0.51 25.46
N ASP A 183 -4.90 0.70 25.80
CA ASP A 183 -5.76 1.89 25.90
C ASP A 183 -6.14 2.44 24.53
N ARG A 184 -5.23 2.41 23.55
CA ARG A 184 -5.51 2.82 22.17
C ARG A 184 -6.74 2.09 21.62
N LEU A 185 -6.83 0.78 21.83
CA LEU A 185 -7.93 -0.05 21.32
C LEU A 185 -9.30 0.34 21.90
N THR A 186 -9.36 1.01 23.07
CA THR A 186 -10.63 1.48 23.64
C THR A 186 -11.29 2.59 22.79
N SER A 187 -10.52 3.23 21.92
CA SER A 187 -11.00 4.24 20.96
C SER A 187 -11.89 3.65 19.87
N TYR A 188 -11.90 2.34 19.69
CA TYR A 188 -12.71 1.66 18.68
C TYR A 188 -13.73 0.78 19.40
N GLU A 189 -15.02 0.96 19.09
CA GLU A 189 -16.10 0.24 19.78
C GLU A 189 -15.93 -1.28 19.67
N ASP A 190 -15.63 -1.78 18.45
CA ASP A 190 -15.47 -3.20 18.17
C ASP A 190 -14.20 -3.81 18.79
N LEU A 191 -13.21 -2.98 19.17
CA LEU A 191 -11.94 -3.44 19.74
C LEU A 191 -11.90 -3.38 21.27
N LYS A 192 -12.97 -2.90 21.93
CA LYS A 192 -13.06 -2.87 23.41
C LYS A 192 -12.87 -4.26 24.04
N PRO A 193 -13.43 -5.37 23.52
CA PRO A 193 -13.16 -6.69 24.08
C PRO A 193 -11.69 -7.11 23.96
N LEU A 194 -11.04 -6.79 22.83
CA LEU A 194 -9.61 -7.05 22.63
C LEU A 194 -8.75 -6.20 23.57
N SER A 195 -9.10 -4.93 23.77
CA SER A 195 -8.48 -4.05 24.76
C SER A 195 -8.54 -4.67 26.17
N ALA A 196 -9.73 -5.13 26.59
CA ALA A 196 -9.91 -5.75 27.90
C ALA A 196 -9.06 -7.02 28.06
N TRP A 197 -8.97 -7.84 27.01
CA TRP A 197 -8.10 -9.02 26.99
C TRP A 197 -6.62 -8.63 27.14
N PHE A 198 -6.14 -7.61 26.41
CA PHE A 198 -4.77 -7.10 26.56
C PHE A 198 -4.49 -6.59 27.97
N LYS A 199 -5.41 -5.83 28.58
CA LYS A 199 -5.26 -5.33 29.96
C LYS A 199 -5.12 -6.48 30.94
N ALA A 200 -5.96 -7.50 30.83
CA ALA A 200 -5.90 -8.69 31.68
C ALA A 200 -4.59 -9.48 31.49
N THR A 201 -4.10 -9.58 30.26
CA THR A 201 -2.86 -10.28 29.91
C THR A 201 -1.60 -9.51 30.30
N PHE A 202 -1.59 -8.19 30.18
CA PHE A 202 -0.44 -7.36 30.54
C PHE A 202 -0.31 -7.13 32.05
N GLU A 203 -1.38 -7.24 32.83
CA GLU A 203 -1.29 -7.08 34.28
C GLU A 203 -0.29 -8.04 34.95
N PRO A 204 -0.29 -9.37 34.71
CA PRO A 204 0.76 -10.22 35.24
C PRO A 204 2.15 -9.90 34.65
N LEU A 205 2.24 -9.42 33.40
CA LEU A 205 3.52 -9.02 32.78
C LEU A 205 4.17 -7.83 33.50
N LYS A 206 3.39 -6.88 34.02
CA LYS A 206 3.88 -5.75 34.81
C LYS A 206 4.50 -6.17 36.16
N ASN A 207 4.21 -7.39 36.61
CA ASN A 207 4.52 -7.90 37.95
C ASN A 207 5.66 -8.94 37.99
N ILE A 208 6.37 -9.16 36.86
CA ILE A 208 7.57 -10.02 36.81
C ILE A 208 8.86 -9.18 36.80
N PRO A 209 10.05 -9.79 37.04
CA PRO A 209 11.31 -9.06 36.95
C PRO A 209 11.49 -8.37 35.60
N ARG A 210 11.88 -7.09 35.64
CA ARG A 210 11.94 -6.21 34.45
C ARG A 210 12.74 -6.81 33.29
N TYR A 211 13.86 -7.46 33.58
CA TYR A 211 14.70 -8.09 32.55
C TYR A 211 14.00 -9.19 31.74
N LEU A 212 12.90 -9.78 32.24
CA LEU A 212 12.09 -10.75 31.52
C LEU A 212 10.98 -10.11 30.68
N ILE A 213 10.59 -8.85 30.94
CA ILE A 213 9.44 -8.23 30.27
C ILE A 213 9.58 -8.23 28.75
N PRO A 214 10.73 -7.86 28.14
CA PRO A 214 10.84 -7.82 26.68
C PRO A 214 10.49 -9.13 25.98
N CYS A 215 10.92 -10.29 26.51
CA CYS A 215 10.67 -11.56 25.85
C CYS A 215 9.21 -12.03 25.96
N TYR A 216 8.55 -11.78 27.10
CA TYR A 216 7.13 -12.10 27.26
C TYR A 216 6.23 -11.10 26.53
N PHE A 217 6.63 -9.82 26.47
CA PHE A 217 5.96 -8.82 25.66
C PHE A 217 5.93 -9.25 24.19
N ASP A 218 7.08 -9.62 23.62
CA ASP A 218 7.16 -10.16 22.25
C ASP A 218 6.27 -11.40 22.09
N ALA A 219 6.41 -12.40 22.96
CA ALA A 219 5.62 -13.63 22.87
C ALA A 219 4.10 -13.37 22.89
N ILE A 220 3.63 -12.39 23.67
CA ILE A 220 2.23 -11.99 23.72
C ILE A 220 1.84 -11.20 22.46
N VAL A 221 2.57 -10.14 22.12
CA VAL A 221 2.22 -9.23 21.02
C VAL A 221 2.31 -9.95 19.68
N SER A 222 3.38 -10.71 19.43
CA SER A 222 3.54 -11.55 18.24
C SER A 222 2.51 -12.68 18.19
N GLY A 223 2.18 -13.28 19.35
CA GLY A 223 1.13 -14.29 19.44
C GLY A 223 -0.24 -13.73 19.05
N VAL A 224 -0.65 -12.59 19.61
CA VAL A 224 -1.93 -11.94 19.27
C VAL A 224 -1.95 -11.45 17.83
N TYR A 225 -0.85 -10.86 17.34
CA TYR A 225 -0.72 -10.45 15.95
C TYR A 225 -0.97 -11.62 15.00
N ASN A 226 -0.41 -12.80 15.28
CA ASN A 226 -0.67 -14.01 14.50
C ASN A 226 -2.14 -14.43 14.47
N VAL A 227 -2.86 -14.29 15.60
CA VAL A 227 -4.32 -14.55 15.63
C VAL A 227 -5.08 -13.55 14.77
N LEU A 228 -4.71 -12.28 14.80
CA LEU A 228 -5.35 -11.22 14.00
C LEU A 228 -5.10 -11.42 12.50
N ILE A 229 -3.88 -11.70 12.06
CA ILE A 229 -3.60 -11.95 10.64
C ILE A 229 -4.27 -13.22 10.13
N ASN A 230 -4.41 -14.25 10.98
CA ASN A 230 -5.16 -15.45 10.61
C ASN A 230 -6.63 -15.10 10.36
N GLN A 231 -7.23 -14.26 11.21
CA GLN A 231 -8.58 -13.78 10.98
C GLN A 231 -8.70 -12.92 9.72
N VAL A 232 -7.71 -12.07 9.41
CA VAL A 232 -7.66 -11.36 8.12
C VAL A 232 -7.74 -12.37 6.97
N ASN A 233 -6.88 -13.40 6.98
CA ASN A 233 -6.86 -14.42 5.93
C ASN A 233 -8.17 -15.21 5.84
N GLU A 234 -8.81 -15.54 6.96
CA GLU A 234 -10.09 -16.26 6.99
C GLU A 234 -11.24 -15.47 6.35
N LEU A 235 -11.18 -14.14 6.37
CA LEU A 235 -12.17 -13.25 5.76
C LEU A 235 -11.92 -13.00 4.27
N MET A 236 -10.76 -13.41 3.73
CA MET A 236 -10.39 -13.21 2.33
C MET A 236 -10.93 -14.33 1.43
N PRO A 237 -11.09 -14.08 0.11
CA PRO A 237 -11.43 -15.11 -0.86
C PRO A 237 -10.40 -16.25 -0.94
N ASP A 238 -10.82 -17.40 -1.50
CA ASP A 238 -10.03 -18.64 -1.53
C ASP A 238 -8.61 -18.50 -2.10
N PHE A 239 -8.43 -17.68 -3.14
CA PHE A 239 -7.12 -17.40 -3.75
C PHE A 239 -6.11 -16.86 -2.72
N ILE A 240 -6.56 -16.06 -1.76
CA ILE A 240 -5.71 -15.51 -0.70
C ILE A 240 -5.70 -16.43 0.52
N LYS A 241 -6.88 -16.86 0.97
CA LYS A 241 -7.05 -17.68 2.17
C LYS A 241 -6.24 -18.98 2.08
N ASN A 242 -6.36 -19.69 0.96
CA ASN A 242 -5.67 -20.96 0.72
C ASN A 242 -4.39 -20.79 -0.10
N GLY A 243 -4.01 -19.55 -0.43
CA GLY A 243 -2.80 -19.22 -1.17
C GLY A 243 -1.54 -19.23 -0.29
N HIS A 244 -0.39 -19.02 -0.91
CA HIS A 244 0.88 -18.90 -0.21
C HIS A 244 1.03 -17.53 0.49
N SER A 245 2.13 -17.34 1.24
CA SER A 245 2.31 -16.17 2.12
C SER A 245 2.40 -14.82 1.41
N PHE A 246 2.72 -14.79 0.12
CA PHE A 246 2.91 -13.55 -0.64
C PHE A 246 1.59 -12.84 -0.99
N PRO A 247 0.58 -13.49 -1.62
CA PRO A 247 -0.74 -12.87 -1.79
C PRO A 247 -1.39 -12.54 -0.44
N GLN A 248 -1.19 -13.36 0.60
CA GLN A 248 -1.65 -13.06 1.97
C GLN A 248 -1.01 -11.78 2.52
N SER A 249 0.30 -11.60 2.33
CA SER A 249 1.01 -10.39 2.78
C SER A 249 0.53 -9.14 2.03
N LEU A 250 0.35 -9.22 0.72
CA LEU A 250 -0.19 -8.10 -0.07
C LEU A 250 -1.63 -7.78 0.32
N ALA A 251 -2.48 -8.80 0.49
CA ALA A 251 -3.86 -8.64 0.93
C ALA A 251 -3.93 -7.99 2.32
N LEU A 252 -3.06 -8.40 3.25
CA LEU A 252 -2.91 -7.75 4.55
C LEU A 252 -2.48 -6.28 4.40
N SER A 253 -1.55 -5.96 3.48
CA SER A 253 -1.16 -4.58 3.21
C SER A 253 -2.32 -3.71 2.71
N THR A 254 -3.34 -4.28 2.05
CA THR A 254 -4.52 -3.49 1.60
C THR A 254 -5.28 -2.84 2.76
N LEU A 255 -5.25 -3.45 3.96
CA LEU A 255 -5.91 -2.90 5.16
C LEU A 255 -5.27 -1.58 5.62
N GLN A 256 -4.02 -1.30 5.22
CA GLN A 256 -3.31 -0.06 5.57
C GLN A 256 -4.02 1.17 4.98
N PHE A 257 -4.56 1.03 3.78
CA PHE A 257 -5.14 2.16 3.03
C PHE A 257 -6.65 2.28 3.17
N LEU A 258 -7.29 1.21 3.61
CA LEU A 258 -8.75 1.05 3.62
C LEU A 258 -9.28 1.13 5.04
N SER A 259 -9.33 2.36 5.55
CA SER A 259 -9.78 2.70 6.89
C SER A 259 -10.90 3.74 6.85
N VAL A 260 -11.61 3.90 7.96
CA VAL A 260 -12.54 5.02 8.16
C VAL A 260 -11.72 6.24 8.56
N CYS A 261 -11.81 7.32 7.79
CA CYS A 261 -11.14 8.60 8.07
C CYS A 261 -12.19 9.71 8.25
N LYS A 262 -12.19 10.34 9.42
CA LYS A 262 -13.20 11.31 9.84
C LYS A 262 -13.17 12.58 8.99
N SER A 263 -11.97 13.05 8.62
CA SER A 263 -11.80 14.23 7.77
C SER A 263 -11.98 13.95 6.27
N ALA A 264 -12.10 12.69 5.84
CA ALA A 264 -12.13 12.30 4.44
C ALA A 264 -13.13 11.17 4.18
N ASN A 265 -14.42 11.50 4.28
CA ASN A 265 -15.53 10.58 4.06
C ASN A 265 -16.02 10.63 2.61
N LEU A 266 -16.88 9.70 2.20
CA LEU A 266 -17.60 9.79 0.93
C LEU A 266 -18.74 10.82 1.03
N PRO A 267 -19.18 11.41 -0.10
CA PRO A 267 -20.33 12.31 -0.09
C PRO A 267 -21.63 11.57 0.23
N GLY A 268 -22.68 12.32 0.55
CA GLY A 268 -23.96 11.78 1.01
C GLY A 268 -24.71 11.00 -0.07
N PHE A 269 -25.11 9.77 0.26
CA PHE A 269 -25.80 8.86 -0.66
C PHE A 269 -27.30 9.09 -0.77
N SER A 270 -27.89 8.66 -1.89
CA SER A 270 -29.33 8.67 -2.09
C SER A 270 -30.03 7.83 -1.02
N PRO A 271 -31.12 8.34 -0.40
CA PRO A 271 -32.00 7.54 0.45
C PRO A 271 -32.61 6.33 -0.27
N ALA A 272 -32.72 6.39 -1.61
CA ALA A 272 -33.25 5.33 -2.47
C ALA A 272 -32.20 4.30 -2.94
N LEU A 273 -30.93 4.43 -2.53
CA LEU A 273 -29.87 3.49 -2.91
C LEU A 273 -30.19 2.04 -2.50
N SER A 274 -29.92 1.04 -3.34
CA SER A 274 -30.24 -0.35 -3.01
C SER A 274 -29.47 -0.86 -1.78
N PRO A 275 -30.05 -1.72 -0.92
CA PRO A 275 -29.33 -2.35 0.18
C PRO A 275 -28.10 -3.17 -0.29
N PRO A 276 -27.05 -3.33 0.53
CA PRO A 276 -26.88 -2.73 1.85
C PRO A 276 -26.66 -1.21 1.75
N LYS A 277 -27.13 -0.49 2.77
CA LYS A 277 -26.96 0.96 2.88
C LYS A 277 -25.55 1.28 3.38
N PRO A 278 -24.92 2.36 2.91
CA PRO A 278 -23.62 2.79 3.39
C PRO A 278 -23.72 3.22 4.87
N PRO A 279 -22.68 2.92 5.68
CA PRO A 279 -22.58 3.46 7.03
C PRO A 279 -22.42 4.99 7.00
N LYS A 280 -22.67 5.65 8.14
CA LYS A 280 -22.49 7.11 8.28
C LYS A 280 -21.06 7.56 7.95
N GLN A 281 -20.09 6.74 8.32
CA GLN A 281 -18.66 6.92 8.04
C GLN A 281 -18.23 5.73 7.20
N CYS A 282 -17.94 5.98 5.92
CA CYS A 282 -17.53 4.96 4.98
C CYS A 282 -16.03 4.67 5.11
N VAL A 283 -15.66 3.44 4.78
CA VAL A 283 -14.26 3.14 4.43
C VAL A 283 -13.92 3.96 3.19
N THR A 284 -12.80 4.68 3.24
CA THR A 284 -12.24 5.39 2.10
C THR A 284 -10.83 4.91 1.83
N LEU A 285 -10.39 5.03 0.58
CA LEU A 285 -9.08 4.58 0.14
C LEU A 285 -8.08 5.75 0.19
N SER A 286 -7.07 5.61 1.04
CA SER A 286 -5.88 6.45 1.06
C SER A 286 -4.98 6.11 -0.14
N ALA A 287 -4.50 7.12 -0.88
CA ALA A 287 -3.56 6.87 -1.98
C ALA A 287 -2.26 6.21 -1.48
N GLY A 288 -1.72 6.66 -0.33
CA GLY A 288 -0.49 6.12 0.25
C GLY A 288 -0.15 6.75 1.59
N LEU A 289 0.65 6.02 2.39
CA LEU A 289 1.03 6.46 3.72
C LEU A 289 2.52 6.86 3.80
N PRO A 290 2.84 7.92 4.58
CA PRO A 290 1.93 8.73 5.40
C PRO A 290 1.29 9.93 4.67
N HIS A 291 1.82 10.36 3.53
CA HIS A 291 1.54 11.68 2.95
C HIS A 291 0.10 11.90 2.48
N PHE A 292 -0.60 10.84 2.05
CA PHE A 292 -1.95 10.91 1.48
C PHE A 292 -2.97 10.18 2.35
N SER A 293 -2.90 10.41 3.66
CA SER A 293 -3.62 9.65 4.67
C SER A 293 -4.93 10.31 5.13
N THR A 294 -5.01 11.64 5.17
CA THR A 294 -6.13 12.36 5.80
C THR A 294 -6.58 13.61 5.02
N GLY A 295 -7.73 14.16 5.40
CA GLY A 295 -8.29 15.37 4.81
C GLY A 295 -8.47 15.29 3.29
N TYR A 296 -8.32 16.44 2.63
CA TYR A 296 -8.49 16.53 1.18
C TYR A 296 -7.44 15.74 0.40
N MET A 297 -6.31 15.39 1.02
CA MET A 297 -5.21 14.64 0.40
C MET A 297 -5.41 13.12 0.39
N ARG A 298 -6.45 12.59 1.05
CA ARG A 298 -6.63 11.14 1.18
C ARG A 298 -7.09 10.47 -0.12
N CYS A 299 -8.19 10.98 -0.68
CA CYS A 299 -8.96 10.29 -1.71
C CYS A 299 -8.69 10.90 -3.09
N TRP A 300 -7.91 10.18 -3.89
CA TRP A 300 -7.62 10.54 -5.27
C TRP A 300 -8.32 9.60 -6.26
N GLY A 301 -9.12 10.13 -7.18
CA GLY A 301 -9.94 9.34 -8.11
C GLY A 301 -9.09 8.42 -8.98
N ARG A 302 -7.98 8.92 -9.50
CA ARG A 302 -7.02 8.13 -10.28
C ARG A 302 -6.48 6.94 -9.48
N ASP A 303 -5.83 7.21 -8.35
CA ASP A 303 -5.21 6.19 -7.48
C ASP A 303 -6.25 5.17 -7.02
N THR A 304 -7.43 5.65 -6.64
CA THR A 304 -8.56 4.82 -6.20
C THR A 304 -8.95 3.82 -7.27
N PHE A 305 -9.21 4.27 -8.50
CA PHE A 305 -9.73 3.38 -9.55
C PHE A 305 -8.67 2.54 -10.24
N ILE A 306 -7.39 2.87 -10.09
CA ILE A 306 -6.29 1.95 -10.42
C ILE A 306 -6.17 0.86 -9.35
N ALA A 307 -6.28 1.22 -8.07
CA ALA A 307 -6.08 0.28 -6.96
C ALA A 307 -7.30 -0.61 -6.63
N LEU A 308 -8.52 -0.21 -7.02
CA LEU A 308 -9.75 -0.79 -6.46
C LEU A 308 -9.88 -2.29 -6.70
N ARG A 309 -9.50 -2.78 -7.89
CA ARG A 309 -9.60 -4.21 -8.20
C ARG A 309 -8.71 -5.04 -7.30
N GLY A 310 -7.40 -4.75 -7.27
CA GLY A 310 -6.47 -5.45 -6.38
C GLY A 310 -6.83 -5.28 -4.90
N SER A 311 -7.14 -4.06 -4.46
CA SER A 311 -7.35 -3.76 -3.03
C SER A 311 -8.70 -4.19 -2.47
N MET A 312 -9.76 -4.28 -3.29
CA MET A 312 -11.11 -4.56 -2.83
C MET A 312 -11.81 -5.71 -3.55
N PHE A 313 -11.61 -5.91 -4.85
CA PHE A 313 -12.34 -6.99 -5.56
C PHE A 313 -11.70 -8.33 -5.24
N LEU A 314 -10.37 -8.43 -5.41
CA LEU A 314 -9.62 -9.65 -5.11
C LEU A 314 -9.59 -10.00 -3.62
N THR A 315 -9.91 -9.04 -2.75
CA THR A 315 -10.03 -9.22 -1.29
C THR A 315 -11.50 -9.36 -0.83
N GLY A 316 -12.46 -9.43 -1.74
CA GLY A 316 -13.87 -9.69 -1.44
C GLY A 316 -14.68 -8.52 -0.84
N ARG A 317 -14.13 -7.30 -0.82
CA ARG A 317 -14.72 -6.09 -0.21
C ARG A 317 -15.68 -5.34 -1.13
N TYR A 318 -16.54 -6.06 -1.85
CA TYR A 318 -17.40 -5.49 -2.90
C TYR A 318 -18.36 -4.40 -2.42
N ASN A 319 -18.93 -4.52 -1.22
CA ASN A 319 -19.87 -3.51 -0.70
C ASN A 319 -19.21 -2.12 -0.55
N GLU A 320 -18.00 -2.08 0.00
CA GLU A 320 -17.25 -0.84 0.16
C GLU A 320 -16.82 -0.28 -1.19
N ALA A 321 -16.36 -1.15 -2.09
CA ALA A 321 -15.98 -0.76 -3.45
C ALA A 321 -17.17 -0.13 -4.20
N ARG A 322 -18.36 -0.70 -4.08
CA ARG A 322 -19.61 -0.14 -4.61
C ARG A 322 -19.88 1.26 -4.07
N PHE A 323 -19.72 1.47 -2.76
CA PHE A 323 -19.91 2.80 -2.17
C PHE A 323 -18.90 3.82 -2.69
N ILE A 324 -17.63 3.44 -2.85
CA ILE A 324 -16.60 4.30 -3.45
C ILE A 324 -16.94 4.66 -4.89
N ILE A 325 -17.27 3.68 -5.73
CA ILE A 325 -17.67 3.89 -7.13
C ILE A 325 -18.81 4.89 -7.23
N ILE A 326 -19.87 4.68 -6.43
CA ILE A 326 -21.05 5.56 -6.42
C ILE A 326 -20.69 6.94 -5.86
N GLY A 327 -19.91 7.00 -4.77
CA GLY A 327 -19.50 8.23 -4.10
C GLY A 327 -18.73 9.17 -5.02
N PHE A 328 -17.80 8.65 -5.83
CA PHE A 328 -17.15 9.46 -6.88
C PHE A 328 -18.11 9.83 -8.00
N GLY A 329 -18.99 8.92 -8.43
CA GLY A 329 -20.01 9.19 -9.46
C GLY A 329 -20.96 10.34 -9.10
N GLN A 330 -21.23 10.58 -7.81
CA GLN A 330 -22.02 11.72 -7.33
C GLN A 330 -21.41 13.07 -7.72
N THR A 331 -20.09 13.12 -7.88
CA THR A 331 -19.34 14.33 -8.22
C THR A 331 -19.14 14.53 -9.72
N LEU A 332 -19.61 13.62 -10.60
CA LEU A 332 -19.40 13.75 -12.05
C LEU A 332 -19.80 15.16 -12.53
N ARG A 333 -18.87 15.84 -13.20
CA ARG A 333 -19.05 17.19 -13.78
C ARG A 333 -18.11 17.35 -14.97
N HIS A 334 -18.49 18.11 -15.99
CA HIS A 334 -17.76 18.26 -17.25
C HIS A 334 -17.60 16.94 -18.01
N GLY A 335 -18.41 15.93 -17.68
CA GLY A 335 -18.21 14.55 -18.09
C GLY A 335 -17.00 13.86 -17.44
N LEU A 336 -16.42 14.42 -16.38
CA LEU A 336 -15.20 13.94 -15.71
C LEU A 336 -15.47 13.51 -14.26
N ILE A 337 -14.65 12.58 -13.78
CA ILE A 337 -14.50 12.25 -12.36
C ILE A 337 -13.33 13.07 -11.82
N PRO A 338 -13.42 13.65 -10.61
CA PRO A 338 -12.36 14.51 -10.09
C PRO A 338 -11.11 13.71 -9.73
N ASN A 339 -9.95 14.37 -9.81
CA ASN A 339 -8.72 13.79 -9.31
C ASN A 339 -8.71 13.79 -7.78
N LEU A 340 -9.10 14.90 -7.17
CA LEU A 340 -9.17 15.07 -5.72
C LEU A 340 -10.64 15.16 -5.31
N LEU A 341 -11.09 14.29 -4.40
CA LEU A 341 -12.51 14.18 -4.05
C LEU A 341 -12.98 15.22 -3.02
N ASP A 342 -12.18 15.48 -1.98
CA ASP A 342 -12.52 16.33 -0.82
C ASP A 342 -13.95 16.10 -0.26
N SER A 343 -14.29 14.83 -0.05
CA SER A 343 -15.62 14.38 0.38
C SER A 343 -16.79 14.87 -0.50
N GLY A 344 -16.52 15.28 -1.74
CA GLY A 344 -17.49 15.86 -2.68
C GLY A 344 -17.78 17.34 -2.47
N SER A 345 -17.11 18.01 -1.51
CA SER A 345 -17.36 19.41 -1.18
C SER A 345 -16.63 20.38 -2.11
N LYS A 346 -15.33 20.17 -2.34
CA LYS A 346 -14.50 20.94 -3.29
C LYS A 346 -13.67 20.01 -4.19
N PRO A 347 -14.31 19.11 -4.95
CA PRO A 347 -13.60 18.22 -5.84
C PRO A 347 -12.90 19.02 -6.97
N ARG A 348 -11.69 18.59 -7.36
CA ARG A 348 -10.92 19.22 -8.44
C ARG A 348 -10.90 18.35 -9.70
N PHE A 349 -11.27 18.94 -10.83
CA PHE A 349 -11.39 18.28 -12.14
C PHE A 349 -10.23 18.67 -13.07
N ASN A 350 -9.00 18.47 -12.60
CA ASN A 350 -7.77 18.75 -13.35
C ASN A 350 -7.20 17.51 -14.07
N CYS A 351 -7.87 16.36 -13.95
CA CYS A 351 -7.45 15.12 -14.60
C CYS A 351 -8.45 14.68 -15.66
N ARG A 352 -7.94 14.11 -16.75
CA ARG A 352 -8.73 13.50 -17.84
C ARG A 352 -8.71 11.98 -17.81
N ASP A 353 -7.93 11.37 -16.92
CA ASP A 353 -7.73 9.93 -16.83
C ASP A 353 -8.67 9.24 -15.83
N ALA A 354 -8.99 9.88 -14.71
CA ALA A 354 -9.83 9.29 -13.66
C ALA A 354 -11.19 8.81 -14.15
N ILE A 355 -11.81 9.49 -15.12
CA ILE A 355 -13.10 9.08 -15.69
C ILE A 355 -13.02 7.72 -16.40
N TRP A 356 -11.94 7.47 -17.14
CA TRP A 356 -11.74 6.23 -17.87
C TRP A 356 -11.41 5.08 -16.93
N TRP A 357 -10.60 5.35 -15.91
CA TRP A 357 -10.36 4.40 -14.82
C TRP A 357 -11.64 4.07 -14.05
N TRP A 358 -12.47 5.06 -13.72
CA TRP A 358 -13.75 4.85 -13.04
C TRP A 358 -14.69 3.95 -13.83
N MET A 359 -14.90 4.23 -15.13
CA MET A 359 -15.75 3.39 -15.98
C MET A 359 -15.17 1.99 -16.20
N TYR A 360 -13.85 1.87 -16.35
CA TYR A 360 -13.18 0.57 -16.46
C TYR A 360 -13.29 -0.23 -15.16
N CYS A 361 -13.21 0.43 -14.02
CA CYS A 361 -13.40 -0.17 -12.71
C CYS A 361 -14.85 -0.65 -12.52
N ILE A 362 -15.85 0.07 -13.04
CA ILE A 362 -17.25 -0.40 -13.07
C ILE A 362 -17.40 -1.65 -13.94
N LYS A 363 -16.77 -1.69 -15.12
CA LYS A 363 -16.72 -2.91 -15.95
C LYS A 363 -16.19 -4.08 -15.13
N GLN A 364 -15.04 -3.90 -14.48
CA GLN A 364 -14.42 -4.94 -13.64
C GLN A 364 -15.31 -5.32 -12.46
N TYR A 365 -15.98 -4.37 -11.81
CA TYR A 365 -16.92 -4.67 -10.73
C TYR A 365 -18.10 -5.53 -11.22
N VAL A 366 -18.66 -5.20 -12.39
CA VAL A 366 -19.76 -5.97 -12.98
C VAL A 366 -19.34 -7.40 -13.33
N GLU A 367 -18.08 -7.59 -13.71
CA GLU A 367 -17.49 -8.90 -14.04
C GLU A 367 -17.08 -9.72 -12.81
N ASP A 368 -16.48 -9.08 -11.80
CA ASP A 368 -15.86 -9.75 -10.65
C ASP A 368 -16.81 -9.90 -9.45
N ALA A 369 -17.75 -8.96 -9.25
CA ALA A 369 -18.61 -8.95 -8.07
C ALA A 369 -19.80 -9.92 -8.17
N PRO A 370 -20.20 -10.57 -7.05
CA PRO A 370 -21.44 -11.33 -7.00
C PRO A 370 -22.63 -10.42 -7.35
N LYS A 371 -23.39 -10.79 -8.39
CA LYS A 371 -24.48 -9.97 -8.95
C LYS A 371 -24.05 -8.55 -9.35
N GLY A 372 -22.80 -8.39 -9.81
CA GLY A 372 -22.19 -7.10 -10.09
C GLY A 372 -23.01 -6.19 -11.00
N ALA A 373 -23.75 -6.74 -11.97
CA ALA A 373 -24.61 -5.99 -12.89
C ALA A 373 -25.70 -5.15 -12.18
N GLU A 374 -26.09 -5.49 -10.95
CA GLU A 374 -27.08 -4.72 -10.19
C GLU A 374 -26.60 -3.29 -9.87
N ILE A 375 -25.28 -3.07 -9.76
CA ILE A 375 -24.72 -1.73 -9.48
C ILE A 375 -25.10 -0.71 -10.55
N LEU A 376 -25.30 -1.14 -11.80
CA LEU A 376 -25.66 -0.26 -12.91
C LEU A 376 -26.98 0.46 -12.65
N LYS A 377 -27.89 -0.15 -11.87
CA LYS A 377 -29.20 0.37 -11.51
C LYS A 377 -29.21 1.13 -10.18
N ASP A 378 -28.06 1.29 -9.54
CA ASP A 378 -28.00 2.06 -8.30
C ASP A 378 -28.18 3.56 -8.53
N LYS A 379 -28.83 4.18 -7.54
CA LYS A 379 -29.08 5.62 -7.53
C LYS A 379 -27.83 6.36 -7.09
N VAL A 380 -27.26 7.10 -8.04
CA VAL A 380 -26.21 8.08 -7.83
C VAL A 380 -26.88 9.43 -7.58
N SER A 381 -26.75 9.94 -6.36
CA SER A 381 -27.25 11.27 -5.99
C SER A 381 -26.29 12.34 -6.52
N ARG A 382 -26.58 12.93 -7.67
CA ARG A 382 -25.71 13.92 -8.31
C ARG A 382 -25.64 15.20 -7.48
N ILE A 383 -24.43 15.53 -7.01
CA ILE A 383 -24.13 16.80 -6.35
C ILE A 383 -24.16 17.91 -7.39
N PHE A 384 -23.66 17.63 -8.60
CA PHE A 384 -23.61 18.54 -9.74
C PHE A 384 -24.33 17.90 -10.95
N PRO A 385 -25.67 18.04 -11.05
CA PRO A 385 -26.44 17.43 -12.14
C PRO A 385 -26.18 18.07 -13.51
N TYR A 386 -25.66 19.29 -13.55
CA TYR A 386 -25.19 19.99 -14.75
C TYR A 386 -23.95 20.80 -14.40
N ASP A 387 -23.16 21.18 -15.41
CA ASP A 387 -21.82 21.77 -15.21
C ASP A 387 -21.82 23.02 -14.34
N ASP A 388 -22.78 23.94 -14.57
CA ASP A 388 -22.94 25.18 -13.82
C ASP A 388 -23.81 25.01 -12.56
N ALA A 389 -24.16 23.78 -12.17
CA ALA A 389 -24.96 23.54 -10.98
C ALA A 389 -24.21 23.88 -9.69
N ASP A 390 -24.93 24.48 -8.76
CA ASP A 390 -24.55 24.49 -7.35
C ASP A 390 -24.67 23.09 -6.74
N ALA A 391 -24.04 22.90 -5.58
CA ALA A 391 -24.06 21.62 -4.89
C ALA A 391 -25.46 21.29 -4.37
N HIS A 392 -25.98 20.11 -4.73
CA HIS A 392 -27.29 19.64 -4.29
C HIS A 392 -27.21 18.67 -3.11
N ALA A 393 -28.25 18.67 -2.28
CA ALA A 393 -28.37 17.77 -1.14
C ALA A 393 -28.62 16.31 -1.59
N PRO A 394 -28.24 15.31 -0.79
CA PRO A 394 -28.46 13.90 -1.11
C PRO A 394 -29.92 13.57 -1.43
N GLY A 395 -30.16 12.89 -2.54
CA GLY A 395 -31.49 12.50 -3.03
C GLY A 395 -32.26 13.59 -3.76
N ALA A 396 -31.73 14.82 -3.87
CA ALA A 396 -32.39 15.90 -4.62
C ALA A 396 -32.37 15.65 -6.13
N PHE A 397 -31.31 15.03 -6.64
CA PHE A 397 -31.19 14.62 -8.03
C PHE A 397 -30.57 13.23 -8.11
N ASP A 398 -31.40 12.23 -8.38
CA ASP A 398 -30.97 10.84 -8.49
C ASP A 398 -30.94 10.39 -9.96
N GLN A 399 -29.82 9.78 -10.34
CA GLN A 399 -29.60 9.21 -11.66
C GLN A 399 -29.12 7.77 -11.51
N LEU A 400 -29.46 6.88 -12.44
CA LEU A 400 -28.93 5.51 -12.41
C LEU A 400 -27.45 5.53 -12.78
N LEU A 401 -26.65 4.64 -12.22
CA LEU A 401 -25.21 4.62 -12.51
C LEU A 401 -24.91 4.50 -14.02
N PHE A 402 -25.65 3.67 -14.76
CA PHE A 402 -25.45 3.57 -16.22
C PHE A 402 -25.81 4.85 -16.97
N ASP A 403 -26.76 5.67 -16.46
CA ASP A 403 -27.09 6.97 -17.05
C ASP A 403 -25.94 7.95 -16.82
N VAL A 404 -25.30 7.92 -15.65
CA VAL A 404 -24.10 8.73 -15.33
C VAL A 404 -22.95 8.35 -16.25
N MET A 405 -22.75 7.05 -16.50
CA MET A 405 -21.74 6.56 -17.45
C MET A 405 -22.05 7.03 -18.88
N GLN A 406 -23.31 6.92 -19.31
CA GLN A 406 -23.73 7.37 -20.63
C GLN A 406 -23.50 8.87 -20.81
N GLU A 407 -23.83 9.68 -19.80
CA GLU A 407 -23.59 11.12 -19.80
C GLU A 407 -22.10 11.43 -20.02
N ALA A 408 -21.20 10.76 -19.30
CA ALA A 408 -19.77 10.97 -19.47
C ALA A 408 -19.28 10.68 -20.90
N LEU A 409 -19.72 9.57 -21.50
CA LEU A 409 -19.39 9.22 -22.89
C LEU A 409 -19.98 10.21 -23.89
N GLN A 410 -21.23 10.63 -23.66
CA GLN A 410 -21.96 11.58 -24.49
C GLN A 410 -21.30 12.97 -24.46
N VAL A 411 -20.84 13.44 -23.31
CA VAL A 411 -20.10 14.71 -23.17
C VAL A 411 -18.74 14.65 -23.89
N HIS A 412 -17.98 13.57 -23.70
CA HIS A 412 -16.71 13.39 -24.43
C HIS A 412 -16.93 13.35 -25.94
N PHE A 413 -17.97 12.62 -26.38
CA PHE A 413 -18.30 12.51 -27.79
C PHE A 413 -18.76 13.85 -28.39
N GLN A 414 -19.53 14.66 -27.66
CA GLN A 414 -19.87 16.03 -28.06
C GLN A 414 -18.62 16.91 -28.17
N GLY A 415 -17.65 16.71 -27.27
CA GLY A 415 -16.47 17.54 -27.12
C GLY A 415 -16.71 18.61 -26.05
N LEU A 416 -15.76 18.74 -25.12
CA LEU A 416 -15.85 19.64 -23.98
C LEU A 416 -14.74 20.70 -24.03
N GLN A 417 -15.12 21.92 -23.72
CA GLN A 417 -14.24 23.06 -23.53
C GLN A 417 -14.70 23.78 -22.26
N TYR A 418 -13.87 23.76 -21.22
CA TYR A 418 -14.21 24.41 -19.96
C TYR A 418 -12.97 25.03 -19.33
N ARG A 419 -13.21 25.99 -18.44
CA ARG A 419 -12.19 26.53 -17.54
C ARG A 419 -12.43 25.97 -16.14
N GLU A 420 -11.38 25.52 -15.45
CA GLU A 420 -11.52 25.04 -14.06
C GLU A 420 -12.24 26.08 -13.20
N ARG A 421 -13.27 25.65 -12.45
CA ARG A 421 -13.99 26.51 -11.52
C ARG A 421 -13.01 26.98 -10.45
N ASN A 422 -13.07 28.27 -10.10
CA ASN A 422 -12.15 28.91 -9.15
C ASN A 422 -10.68 28.98 -9.66
N ALA A 423 -10.46 28.93 -10.98
CA ALA A 423 -9.14 29.07 -11.60
C ALA A 423 -8.35 30.25 -11.04
N GLY A 424 -7.12 29.98 -10.62
CA GLY A 424 -6.24 30.92 -9.94
C GLY A 424 -5.56 30.28 -8.74
N TYR A 425 -4.95 31.14 -7.90
CA TYR A 425 -4.12 30.71 -6.77
C TYR A 425 -4.89 29.90 -5.70
N GLU A 426 -6.22 30.00 -5.66
CA GLU A 426 -7.07 29.25 -4.72
C GLU A 426 -7.02 27.74 -4.95
N ILE A 427 -6.86 27.30 -6.21
CA ILE A 427 -6.86 25.87 -6.56
C ILE A 427 -5.50 25.37 -7.04
N ASP A 428 -4.63 26.27 -7.51
CA ASP A 428 -3.27 25.93 -7.93
C ASP A 428 -2.31 27.12 -7.79
N ALA A 429 -1.28 26.96 -6.95
CA ALA A 429 -0.32 28.02 -6.66
C ALA A 429 0.75 28.22 -7.75
N HIS A 430 0.80 27.36 -8.76
CA HIS A 430 1.91 27.28 -9.70
C HIS A 430 1.48 27.34 -11.16
N MET A 431 0.34 26.72 -11.49
CA MET A 431 -0.21 26.68 -12.85
C MET A 431 -0.40 28.09 -13.44
N VAL A 432 -0.05 28.23 -14.73
CA VAL A 432 -0.30 29.47 -15.48
C VAL A 432 -1.75 29.57 -15.92
N ASP A 433 -2.22 30.77 -16.27
CA ASP A 433 -3.62 31.03 -16.61
C ASP A 433 -4.19 30.11 -17.70
N GLN A 434 -3.37 29.78 -18.71
CA GLN A 434 -3.75 28.88 -19.79
C GLN A 434 -3.94 27.42 -19.34
N GLY A 435 -3.26 26.99 -18.28
CA GLY A 435 -3.32 25.63 -17.77
C GLY A 435 -4.71 25.24 -17.25
N PHE A 436 -5.47 26.23 -16.77
CA PHE A 436 -6.84 26.03 -16.27
C PHE A 436 -7.87 25.80 -17.39
N ASN A 437 -7.52 26.06 -18.65
CA ASN A 437 -8.41 25.91 -19.79
C ASN A 437 -8.24 24.51 -20.39
N ASN A 438 -9.30 23.71 -20.37
CA ASN A 438 -9.27 22.32 -20.80
C ASN A 438 -10.11 22.13 -22.06
N GLN A 439 -9.54 21.39 -23.01
CA GLN A 439 -10.24 20.91 -24.20
C GLN A 439 -10.07 19.39 -24.26
N ILE A 440 -11.17 18.65 -24.32
CA ILE A 440 -11.17 17.19 -24.45
C ILE A 440 -12.23 16.81 -25.48
N GLY A 441 -11.95 15.80 -26.29
CA GLY A 441 -12.91 15.34 -27.28
C GLY A 441 -12.48 14.06 -27.95
N ILE A 442 -13.26 13.66 -28.96
CA ILE A 442 -13.03 12.45 -29.75
C ILE A 442 -12.62 12.81 -31.16
N HIS A 443 -11.48 12.29 -31.59
CA HIS A 443 -10.97 12.49 -32.93
C HIS A 443 -11.88 11.77 -33.95
N PRO A 444 -12.43 12.47 -34.96
CA PRO A 444 -13.47 11.90 -35.83
C PRO A 444 -12.98 10.73 -36.69
N GLU A 445 -11.72 10.74 -37.12
CA GLU A 445 -11.16 9.67 -37.95
C GLU A 445 -10.76 8.43 -37.14
N THR A 446 -9.97 8.61 -36.07
CA THR A 446 -9.41 7.51 -35.29
C THR A 446 -10.34 7.00 -34.20
N GLY A 447 -11.27 7.83 -33.71
CA GLY A 447 -12.10 7.54 -32.55
C GLY A 447 -11.37 7.73 -31.20
N PHE A 448 -10.10 8.15 -31.20
CA PHE A 448 -9.33 8.32 -29.96
C PHE A 448 -9.84 9.50 -29.14
N VAL A 449 -9.89 9.31 -27.82
CA VAL A 449 -9.97 10.43 -26.88
C VAL A 449 -8.67 11.23 -26.93
N PHE A 450 -8.80 12.54 -27.12
CA PHE A 450 -7.70 13.50 -27.05
C PHE A 450 -8.05 14.61 -26.06
N GLY A 451 -7.03 15.27 -25.52
CA GLY A 451 -7.26 16.50 -24.78
C GLY A 451 -6.05 17.00 -24.01
N GLY A 452 -6.26 18.06 -23.27
CA GLY A 452 -5.20 18.77 -22.55
C GLY A 452 -4.49 19.83 -23.40
N ASN A 453 -3.43 20.40 -22.86
CA ASN A 453 -2.54 21.34 -23.55
C ASN A 453 -1.14 21.32 -22.90
N ASN A 454 -0.18 22.01 -23.52
CA ASN A 454 1.21 22.09 -23.04
C ASN A 454 1.40 22.72 -21.64
N PHE A 455 0.36 23.33 -21.06
CA PHE A 455 0.37 24.00 -19.76
C PHE A 455 -0.44 23.26 -18.68
N ASN A 456 -0.94 22.06 -18.97
CA ASN A 456 -1.70 21.27 -17.98
C ASN A 456 -1.18 19.85 -17.80
N CYS A 457 -1.69 19.20 -16.76
CA CYS A 457 -1.21 17.93 -16.23
C CYS A 457 -2.37 16.91 -16.11
N GLY A 458 -3.05 16.63 -17.23
CA GLY A 458 -4.30 15.86 -17.21
C GLY A 458 -4.16 14.35 -16.94
N THR A 459 -2.95 13.80 -16.96
CA THR A 459 -2.70 12.36 -16.78
C THR A 459 -1.90 12.10 -15.51
N TRP A 460 -1.79 10.85 -15.06
CA TRP A 460 -1.02 10.47 -13.86
C TRP A 460 0.42 10.99 -13.78
N MET A 461 1.04 11.26 -14.92
CA MET A 461 2.32 11.97 -14.97
C MET A 461 2.09 13.49 -14.81
N ASP A 462 1.68 13.95 -13.62
CA ASP A 462 1.04 15.27 -13.40
C ASP A 462 1.91 16.34 -12.73
N LYS A 463 3.24 16.17 -12.68
CA LYS A 463 4.11 17.17 -12.04
C LYS A 463 4.05 18.54 -12.71
N MET A 464 3.45 19.51 -12.02
CA MET A 464 3.53 20.94 -12.34
C MET A 464 4.81 21.54 -11.76
N GLY A 465 5.65 22.14 -12.59
CA GLY A 465 6.88 22.81 -12.13
C GLY A 465 6.57 23.98 -11.18
N SER A 466 7.40 24.16 -10.15
CA SER A 466 7.16 25.14 -9.08
C SER A 466 8.37 25.99 -8.71
N SER A 467 9.55 25.76 -9.30
CA SER A 467 10.76 26.54 -9.03
C SER A 467 10.80 27.79 -9.91
N GLN A 468 10.66 28.94 -9.25
CA GLN A 468 10.88 30.24 -9.89
C GLN A 468 12.36 30.44 -10.21
N LYS A 469 13.26 29.98 -9.32
CA LYS A 469 14.71 30.09 -9.45
C LYS A 469 15.25 29.36 -10.68
N ALA A 470 14.74 28.16 -10.95
CA ALA A 470 15.10 27.38 -12.13
C ALA A 470 14.28 27.75 -13.38
N GLY A 471 13.29 28.65 -13.26
CA GLY A 471 12.44 29.06 -14.38
C GLY A 471 11.46 27.99 -14.89
N ASN A 472 11.13 26.99 -14.06
CA ASN A 472 10.17 25.94 -14.41
C ASN A 472 8.77 26.14 -13.80
N LYS A 473 8.58 27.16 -12.95
CA LYS A 473 7.27 27.44 -12.33
C LYS A 473 6.16 27.58 -13.37
N GLY A 474 5.09 26.80 -13.21
CA GLY A 474 3.92 26.80 -14.09
C GLY A 474 4.12 26.08 -15.42
N ARG A 475 5.25 25.39 -15.60
CA ARG A 475 5.52 24.52 -16.75
C ARG A 475 5.37 23.06 -16.30
N PRO A 476 4.38 22.32 -16.84
CA PRO A 476 4.32 20.88 -16.67
C PRO A 476 5.64 20.23 -17.10
N SER A 477 6.11 19.27 -16.30
CA SER A 477 7.28 18.46 -16.65
C SER A 477 6.97 17.45 -17.74
N THR A 478 5.75 16.92 -17.74
CA THR A 478 5.29 15.87 -18.63
C THR A 478 3.87 16.18 -19.12
N PRO A 479 3.67 17.28 -19.88
CA PRO A 479 2.38 17.50 -20.52
C PRO A 479 2.18 16.37 -21.52
N ARG A 480 1.17 15.55 -21.25
CA ARG A 480 0.75 14.45 -22.12
C ARG A 480 -0.58 14.84 -22.73
N ASP A 481 -0.58 15.90 -23.52
CA ASP A 481 -1.75 16.33 -24.28
C ASP A 481 -1.94 15.50 -25.55
N GLY A 482 -3.07 15.68 -26.24
CA GLY A 482 -3.45 14.79 -27.33
C GLY A 482 -3.96 13.44 -26.81
N SER A 483 -3.71 12.36 -27.56
CA SER A 483 -4.24 11.02 -27.25
C SER A 483 -3.23 10.21 -26.44
N ALA A 484 -3.36 10.16 -25.12
CA ALA A 484 -2.49 9.32 -24.27
C ALA A 484 -2.83 7.84 -24.44
N VAL A 485 -1.79 7.01 -24.54
CA VAL A 485 -1.92 5.59 -24.92
C VAL A 485 -2.88 4.82 -24.01
N GLU A 486 -2.79 5.02 -22.69
CA GLU A 486 -3.60 4.31 -21.71
C GLU A 486 -5.07 4.74 -21.73
N LEU A 487 -5.35 6.00 -22.06
CA LEU A 487 -6.74 6.49 -22.15
C LEU A 487 -7.44 5.92 -23.36
N VAL A 488 -6.75 5.77 -24.48
CA VAL A 488 -7.29 5.10 -25.67
C VAL A 488 -7.57 3.62 -25.38
N GLY A 489 -6.68 2.95 -24.63
CA GLY A 489 -6.89 1.57 -24.18
C GLY A 489 -8.11 1.40 -23.28
N LEU A 490 -8.21 2.22 -22.24
CA LEU A 490 -9.35 2.23 -21.31
C LEU A 490 -10.65 2.60 -22.03
N GLN A 491 -10.62 3.61 -22.90
CA GLN A 491 -11.75 4.00 -23.75
C GLN A 491 -12.25 2.82 -24.57
N TYR A 492 -11.37 2.09 -25.26
CA TYR A 492 -11.75 0.92 -26.03
C TYR A 492 -12.42 -0.15 -25.15
N ALA A 493 -11.83 -0.46 -24.00
CA ALA A 493 -12.38 -1.45 -23.06
C ALA A 493 -13.78 -1.06 -22.56
N VAL A 494 -13.98 0.22 -22.22
CA VAL A 494 -15.28 0.76 -21.80
C VAL A 494 -16.30 0.72 -22.92
N LEU A 495 -15.94 1.09 -24.15
CA LEU A 495 -16.87 1.04 -25.29
C LEU A 495 -17.31 -0.38 -25.62
N ARG A 496 -16.40 -1.36 -25.54
CA ARG A 496 -16.76 -2.78 -25.70
C ARG A 496 -17.67 -3.28 -24.57
N PHE A 497 -17.46 -2.80 -23.36
CA PHE A 497 -18.35 -3.09 -22.24
C PHE A 497 -19.75 -2.50 -22.45
N MET A 498 -19.85 -1.22 -22.80
CA MET A 498 -21.13 -0.55 -23.10
C MET A 498 -21.84 -1.20 -24.29
N GLN A 499 -21.10 -1.60 -25.33
CA GLN A 499 -21.62 -2.40 -26.44
C GLN A 499 -22.26 -3.70 -25.93
N SER A 500 -21.54 -4.47 -25.09
CA SER A 500 -22.04 -5.74 -24.52
C SER A 500 -23.29 -5.54 -23.65
N LEU A 501 -23.34 -4.46 -22.86
CA LEU A 501 -24.53 -4.12 -22.07
C LEU A 501 -25.73 -3.78 -22.95
N ALA A 502 -25.52 -3.03 -24.03
CA ALA A 502 -26.56 -2.64 -24.97
C ALA A 502 -27.10 -3.85 -25.75
N GLU A 503 -26.22 -4.72 -26.27
CA GLU A 503 -26.60 -5.94 -27.00
C GLU A 503 -27.37 -6.95 -26.12
N LYS A 504 -27.13 -6.94 -24.81
CA LYS A 504 -27.85 -7.75 -23.81
C LYS A 504 -29.08 -7.05 -23.22
N GLU A 505 -29.43 -5.85 -23.71
CA GLU A 505 -30.57 -5.05 -23.24
C GLU A 505 -30.50 -4.72 -21.72
N VAL A 506 -29.30 -4.66 -21.14
CA VAL A 506 -29.11 -4.29 -19.73
C VAL A 506 -29.25 -2.78 -19.54
N ILE A 507 -28.87 -2.00 -20.56
CA ILE A 507 -29.00 -0.55 -20.62
C ILE A 507 -29.82 -0.16 -21.86
N PRO A 508 -30.53 0.99 -21.85
CA PRO A 508 -31.36 1.40 -22.97
C PRO A 508 -30.58 2.08 -24.11
N TYR A 509 -29.31 2.42 -23.88
CA TYR A 509 -28.48 3.17 -24.82
C TYR A 509 -27.72 2.26 -25.78
N THR A 510 -27.61 2.66 -27.05
CA THR A 510 -26.88 1.91 -28.08
C THR A 510 -25.67 2.66 -28.65
N GLY A 511 -25.46 3.90 -28.23
CA GLY A 511 -24.40 4.77 -28.75
C GLY A 511 -24.45 6.20 -28.22
N VAL A 512 -23.82 7.09 -28.96
CA VAL A 512 -23.67 8.52 -28.65
C VAL A 512 -23.94 9.36 -29.90
N GLU A 513 -24.32 10.62 -29.70
CA GLU A 513 -24.55 11.57 -30.80
C GLU A 513 -23.81 12.89 -30.59
N ARG A 514 -23.29 13.52 -31.64
CA ARG A 514 -22.69 14.86 -31.59
C ARG A 514 -23.57 15.78 -32.41
N LYS A 515 -23.93 16.93 -31.85
CA LYS A 515 -24.62 18.02 -32.56
C LYS A 515 -23.58 19.08 -32.91
N GLY A 516 -23.36 19.29 -34.19
CA GLY A 516 -22.43 20.31 -34.68
C GLY A 516 -23.05 21.70 -34.69
N PRO A 517 -22.23 22.75 -34.90
CA PRO A 517 -22.69 24.14 -34.82
C PRO A 517 -23.80 24.51 -35.82
N SER A 518 -23.82 23.85 -36.98
CA SER A 518 -24.83 24.03 -38.04
C SER A 518 -26.03 23.09 -37.91
N GLY A 519 -26.14 22.36 -36.79
CA GLY A 519 -27.25 21.44 -36.51
C GLY A 519 -27.07 20.03 -37.08
N GLU A 520 -25.95 19.73 -37.73
CA GLU A 520 -25.64 18.38 -38.18
C GLU A 520 -25.52 17.42 -37.00
N VAL A 521 -26.09 16.22 -37.12
CA VAL A 521 -26.05 15.19 -36.08
C VAL A 521 -25.21 14.02 -36.55
N THR A 522 -24.07 13.81 -35.89
CA THR A 522 -23.25 12.60 -36.09
C THR A 522 -23.61 11.59 -35.02
N LYS A 523 -23.97 10.36 -35.38
CA LYS A 523 -24.27 9.29 -34.42
C LYS A 523 -23.31 8.14 -34.61
N TRP A 524 -22.71 7.65 -33.53
CA TRP A 524 -21.95 6.40 -33.52
C TRP A 524 -22.54 5.46 -32.49
N SER A 525 -22.80 4.22 -32.89
CA SER A 525 -22.95 3.12 -31.93
C SER A 525 -21.65 2.90 -31.17
N TYR A 526 -21.72 2.31 -29.96
CA TYR A 526 -20.50 1.96 -29.22
C TYR A 526 -19.59 1.02 -30.02
N LYS A 527 -20.19 0.11 -30.79
CA LYS A 527 -19.47 -0.82 -31.67
C LYS A 527 -18.70 -0.07 -32.75
N GLU A 528 -19.34 0.83 -33.49
CA GLU A 528 -18.68 1.62 -34.55
C GLU A 528 -17.53 2.45 -33.99
N TRP A 529 -17.74 3.06 -32.81
CA TRP A 529 -16.69 3.83 -32.14
C TRP A 529 -15.51 2.95 -31.74
N ALA A 530 -15.76 1.80 -31.08
CA ALA A 530 -14.71 0.86 -30.70
C ALA A 530 -13.96 0.28 -31.92
N ASP A 531 -14.67 -0.02 -33.01
CA ASP A 531 -14.08 -0.52 -34.25
C ASP A 531 -13.18 0.53 -34.93
N ARG A 532 -13.54 1.82 -34.89
CA ARG A 532 -12.68 2.92 -35.36
C ARG A 532 -11.36 2.95 -34.58
N ILE A 533 -11.42 2.86 -33.25
CA ILE A 533 -10.23 2.83 -32.40
C ILE A 533 -9.36 1.62 -32.77
N LYS A 534 -9.97 0.43 -32.89
CA LYS A 534 -9.26 -0.81 -33.26
C LYS A 534 -8.55 -0.73 -34.59
N ASN A 535 -9.21 -0.20 -35.60
CA ASN A 535 -8.65 -0.12 -36.96
C ASN A 535 -7.52 0.91 -37.08
N ASN A 536 -7.37 1.81 -36.11
CA ASN A 536 -6.39 2.90 -36.15
C ASN A 536 -5.28 2.78 -35.09
N PHE A 537 -5.46 2.00 -34.02
CA PHE A 537 -4.52 1.98 -32.89
C PHE A 537 -3.07 1.66 -33.30
N ASP A 538 -2.83 0.46 -33.86
CA ASP A 538 -1.47 0.08 -34.30
C ASP A 538 -0.92 1.04 -35.35
N LYS A 539 -1.76 1.51 -36.27
CA LYS A 539 -1.36 2.43 -37.35
C LYS A 539 -0.73 3.72 -36.80
N TYR A 540 -1.28 4.28 -35.72
CA TYR A 540 -0.83 5.57 -35.20
C TYR A 540 0.11 5.46 -34.01
N PHE A 541 -0.05 4.44 -33.15
CA PHE A 541 0.76 4.26 -31.95
C PHE A 541 1.98 3.35 -32.15
N PHE A 542 1.96 2.35 -33.02
CA PHE A 542 3.11 1.45 -33.16
C PHE A 542 4.21 2.07 -34.03
N VAL A 543 5.41 2.18 -33.46
CA VAL A 543 6.60 2.66 -34.16
C VAL A 543 7.31 1.48 -34.81
N SER A 544 7.04 1.24 -36.09
CA SER A 544 7.67 0.16 -36.87
C SER A 544 9.15 0.42 -37.18
N GLU A 545 9.88 -0.58 -37.69
CA GLU A 545 11.26 -0.40 -38.17
C GLU A 545 11.36 0.57 -39.36
N SER A 546 10.30 0.65 -40.17
CA SER A 546 10.21 1.56 -41.31
C SER A 546 9.81 2.99 -40.95
N GLU A 547 9.61 3.31 -39.66
CA GLU A 547 9.31 4.69 -39.24
C GLU A 547 10.47 5.62 -39.64
N THR A 548 10.17 6.72 -40.32
CA THR A 548 11.15 7.70 -40.81
C THR A 548 11.11 9.02 -40.05
N CYS A 549 10.17 9.21 -39.12
CA CYS A 549 10.08 10.42 -38.30
C CYS A 549 11.41 10.70 -37.56
N SER A 550 11.93 11.91 -37.71
CA SER A 550 13.24 12.31 -37.17
C SER A 550 13.29 12.36 -35.64
N VAL A 551 12.13 12.52 -34.99
CA VAL A 551 12.02 12.54 -33.52
C VAL A 551 11.75 11.15 -32.92
N ALA A 552 11.67 10.10 -33.75
CA ALA A 552 11.46 8.72 -33.31
C ALA A 552 12.77 8.07 -32.82
N ASN A 553 13.12 8.31 -31.55
CA ASN A 553 14.37 7.81 -30.94
C ASN A 553 14.46 6.27 -30.96
N LYS A 554 13.36 5.57 -30.70
CA LYS A 554 13.32 4.09 -30.72
C LYS A 554 12.30 3.55 -31.70
N LYS A 555 12.56 2.33 -32.17
CA LYS A 555 11.69 1.52 -33.02
C LYS A 555 11.21 0.28 -32.26
N LEU A 556 10.14 -0.33 -32.77
CA LEU A 556 9.45 -1.47 -32.17
C LEU A 556 8.91 -1.15 -30.78
N ILE A 557 8.33 0.05 -30.63
CA ILE A 557 7.68 0.52 -29.39
C ILE A 557 6.26 0.98 -29.71
N TYR A 558 5.43 1.11 -28.67
CA TYR A 558 4.24 1.95 -28.75
C TYR A 558 4.59 3.35 -28.26
N LYS A 559 4.14 4.35 -29.03
CA LYS A 559 4.18 5.76 -28.65
C LYS A 559 3.48 5.98 -27.32
N ASP A 560 3.96 6.94 -26.54
CA ASP A 560 3.35 7.32 -25.27
C ASP A 560 2.05 8.12 -25.47
N SER A 561 2.02 8.93 -26.53
CA SER A 561 0.86 9.71 -26.95
C SER A 561 0.82 9.83 -28.48
N TYR A 562 -0.32 10.28 -28.99
CA TYR A 562 -0.50 10.60 -30.41
C TYR A 562 -1.11 11.99 -30.57
N GLY A 563 -0.41 12.86 -31.29
CA GLY A 563 -0.85 14.21 -31.58
C GLY A 563 -0.66 15.17 -30.41
N ALA A 564 0.35 14.94 -29.55
CA ALA A 564 0.74 15.92 -28.55
C ALA A 564 1.28 17.20 -29.20
N THR A 565 1.14 18.33 -28.50
CA THR A 565 1.64 19.64 -28.99
C THR A 565 3.14 19.60 -29.29
N GLN A 566 3.91 18.86 -28.50
CA GLN A 566 5.33 18.61 -28.73
C GLN A 566 5.54 17.25 -29.38
N SER A 567 5.77 17.24 -30.70
CA SER A 567 5.80 16.00 -31.50
C SER A 567 6.80 14.93 -31.03
N TRP A 568 7.90 15.31 -30.38
CA TRP A 568 8.88 14.35 -29.86
C TRP A 568 8.37 13.60 -28.61
N THR A 569 7.42 14.16 -27.86
CA THR A 569 6.84 13.52 -26.67
C THR A 569 6.01 12.29 -27.03
N ASP A 570 5.35 12.28 -28.20
CA ASP A 570 4.67 11.11 -28.76
C ASP A 570 5.61 9.88 -28.81
N TYR A 571 6.86 10.09 -29.22
CA TYR A 571 7.82 9.00 -29.50
C TYR A 571 8.69 8.58 -28.31
N GLN A 572 8.44 9.10 -27.11
CA GLN A 572 9.17 8.67 -25.92
C GLN A 572 8.76 7.26 -25.50
N LEU A 573 9.73 6.39 -25.27
CA LEU A 573 9.47 5.09 -24.66
C LEU A 573 9.19 5.30 -23.16
N ARG A 574 7.94 5.04 -22.75
CA ARG A 574 7.46 5.17 -21.37
C ARG A 574 6.72 3.93 -20.89
N CYS A 575 6.50 3.84 -19.59
CA CYS A 575 5.85 2.70 -18.93
C CYS A 575 4.31 2.67 -19.05
N ASN A 576 3.71 3.51 -19.91
CA ASN A 576 2.25 3.69 -19.99
C ASN A 576 1.55 2.68 -20.92
N PHE A 577 2.15 2.33 -22.06
CA PHE A 577 1.53 1.43 -23.04
C PHE A 577 1.16 0.03 -22.51
N PRO A 578 1.87 -0.58 -21.52
CA PRO A 578 1.45 -1.86 -20.95
C PRO A 578 0.08 -1.82 -20.28
N ILE A 579 -0.39 -0.65 -19.85
CA ILE A 579 -1.76 -0.47 -19.36
C ILE A 579 -2.75 -0.84 -20.46
N THR A 580 -2.61 -0.26 -21.65
CA THR A 580 -3.44 -0.57 -22.82
C THR A 580 -3.38 -2.04 -23.21
N LEU A 581 -2.18 -2.61 -23.20
CA LEU A 581 -1.98 -4.04 -23.48
C LEU A 581 -2.67 -4.94 -22.46
N THR A 582 -2.84 -4.50 -21.21
CA THR A 582 -3.52 -5.25 -20.16
C THR A 582 -5.04 -5.10 -20.25
N VAL A 583 -5.54 -3.86 -20.36
CA VAL A 583 -6.98 -3.57 -20.31
C VAL A 583 -7.70 -3.85 -21.63
N ALA A 584 -6.97 -3.84 -22.75
CA ALA A 584 -7.49 -3.99 -24.10
C ALA A 584 -6.56 -4.86 -24.99
N PRO A 585 -6.29 -6.13 -24.63
CA PRO A 585 -5.32 -6.98 -25.32
C PRO A 585 -5.69 -7.36 -26.76
N ASP A 586 -6.91 -7.09 -27.19
CA ASP A 586 -7.40 -7.32 -28.56
C ASP A 586 -7.33 -6.08 -29.45
N LEU A 587 -6.80 -4.97 -28.91
CA LEU A 587 -6.59 -3.71 -29.63
C LEU A 587 -5.32 -3.73 -30.49
N CYS A 588 -4.34 -4.54 -30.09
CA CYS A 588 -2.99 -4.53 -30.64
C CYS A 588 -2.66 -5.84 -31.36
N ASN A 589 -1.81 -5.74 -32.39
CA ASN A 589 -1.17 -6.90 -32.99
C ASN A 589 -0.28 -7.62 -31.96
N PRO A 590 -0.46 -8.93 -31.71
CA PRO A 590 0.27 -9.65 -30.67
C PRO A 590 1.80 -9.63 -30.81
N GLN A 591 2.32 -9.71 -32.04
CA GLN A 591 3.75 -9.70 -32.29
C GLN A 591 4.36 -8.31 -32.05
N ASN A 592 3.65 -7.25 -32.43
CA ASN A 592 4.08 -5.87 -32.14
C ASN A 592 4.07 -5.59 -30.63
N ALA A 593 3.00 -5.99 -29.93
CA ALA A 593 2.89 -5.92 -28.47
C ALA A 593 4.04 -6.64 -27.77
N TRP A 594 4.34 -7.88 -28.16
CA TRP A 594 5.45 -8.64 -27.59
C TRP A 594 6.81 -7.94 -27.81
N ARG A 595 7.10 -7.47 -29.02
CA ARG A 595 8.33 -6.74 -29.33
C ARG A 595 8.47 -5.47 -28.49
N ALA A 596 7.39 -4.72 -28.32
CA ALA A 596 7.39 -3.51 -27.48
C ALA A 596 7.59 -3.83 -25.99
N LEU A 597 7.01 -4.92 -25.50
CA LEU A 597 7.23 -5.39 -24.13
C LEU A 597 8.69 -5.82 -23.89
N GLU A 598 9.34 -6.47 -24.85
CA GLU A 598 10.78 -6.77 -24.76
C GLU A 598 11.65 -5.50 -24.80
N ARG A 599 11.21 -4.43 -25.49
CA ARG A 599 11.86 -3.11 -25.37
C ARG A 599 11.67 -2.52 -23.97
N ALA A 600 10.48 -2.60 -23.39
CA ALA A 600 10.23 -2.14 -22.03
C ALA A 600 11.04 -2.94 -21.00
N LYS A 601 11.16 -4.26 -21.16
CA LYS A 601 12.05 -5.11 -20.36
C LYS A 601 13.48 -4.58 -20.38
N LYS A 602 14.00 -4.28 -21.57
CA LYS A 602 15.39 -3.85 -21.76
C LYS A 602 15.67 -2.46 -21.17
N TYR A 603 14.76 -1.51 -21.35
CA TYR A 603 15.04 -0.09 -21.07
C TYR A 603 14.34 0.45 -19.83
N LEU A 604 13.18 -0.08 -19.47
CA LEU A 604 12.33 0.50 -18.42
C LEU A 604 12.25 -0.34 -17.15
N LEU A 605 12.51 -1.64 -17.20
CA LEU A 605 12.42 -2.49 -16.01
C LEU A 605 13.52 -2.14 -15.00
N GLY A 606 13.10 -1.65 -13.83
CA GLY A 606 13.94 -1.50 -12.64
C GLY A 606 13.79 -2.69 -11.68
N PRO A 607 14.52 -2.69 -10.54
CA PRO A 607 14.45 -3.79 -9.58
C PRO A 607 13.10 -3.93 -8.89
N LEU A 608 12.43 -2.81 -8.58
CA LEU A 608 11.14 -2.79 -7.89
C LEU A 608 10.04 -2.10 -8.71
N GLY A 609 10.41 -1.13 -9.55
CA GLY A 609 9.46 -0.37 -10.37
C GLY A 609 9.86 -0.29 -11.83
N MET A 610 8.98 0.32 -12.63
CA MET A 610 9.27 0.69 -14.02
C MET A 610 9.75 2.13 -14.08
N LYS A 611 10.90 2.38 -14.70
CA LYS A 611 11.36 3.71 -15.06
C LYS A 611 10.29 4.40 -15.90
N THR A 612 9.93 5.62 -15.54
CA THR A 612 8.87 6.37 -16.25
C THR A 612 9.28 6.86 -17.64
N MET A 613 10.57 6.83 -17.93
CA MET A 613 11.17 7.25 -19.19
C MET A 613 12.41 6.40 -19.48
N ASP A 614 12.66 6.16 -20.75
CA ASP A 614 13.88 5.53 -21.24
C ASP A 614 15.17 6.26 -20.78
N PRO A 615 16.15 5.55 -20.21
CA PRO A 615 17.46 6.10 -19.80
C PRO A 615 18.29 6.74 -20.92
N GLU A 616 18.05 6.36 -22.18
CA GLU A 616 18.75 6.95 -23.34
C GLU A 616 18.10 8.26 -23.82
N ASP A 617 16.98 8.68 -23.23
CA ASP A 617 16.36 9.98 -23.52
C ASP A 617 17.13 11.13 -22.85
N TRP A 618 17.28 12.26 -23.55
CA TRP A 618 18.01 13.43 -23.06
C TRP A 618 17.37 14.07 -21.82
N ASN A 619 16.07 13.86 -21.61
CA ASN A 619 15.33 14.31 -20.43
C ASN A 619 15.39 13.37 -19.23
N TYR A 620 16.02 12.20 -19.35
CA TYR A 620 16.06 11.22 -18.26
C TYR A 620 16.81 11.74 -17.04
N ARG A 621 16.14 11.80 -15.88
CA ARG A 621 16.66 12.22 -14.57
C ARG A 621 16.07 11.31 -13.49
N ALA A 622 16.81 10.26 -13.12
CA ALA A 622 16.30 9.16 -12.30
C ALA A 622 16.00 9.46 -10.82
N ASN A 623 16.68 10.45 -10.23
CA ASN A 623 16.65 10.67 -8.77
C ASN A 623 15.72 11.82 -8.41
N TYR A 624 14.54 11.48 -7.90
CA TYR A 624 13.57 12.45 -7.40
C TYR A 624 14.01 12.99 -6.03
N ASP A 625 14.06 14.32 -5.96
CA ASP A 625 14.27 15.12 -4.75
C ASP A 625 13.35 16.34 -4.85
N ASN A 626 12.26 16.33 -4.08
CA ASN A 626 11.27 17.40 -4.10
C ASN A 626 11.78 18.69 -3.44
N SER A 627 12.83 18.58 -2.61
CA SER A 627 13.46 19.69 -1.89
C SER A 627 14.58 20.39 -2.68
N ASN A 628 14.92 19.86 -3.86
CA ASN A 628 15.99 20.38 -4.71
C ASN A 628 15.72 21.83 -5.15
N ASP A 629 16.37 22.82 -4.53
CA ASP A 629 16.31 24.25 -4.91
C ASP A 629 17.49 24.66 -5.81
N SER A 630 17.90 23.83 -6.76
CA SER A 630 18.94 24.20 -7.73
C SER A 630 18.40 25.12 -8.84
N THR A 631 19.28 25.57 -9.73
CA THR A 631 18.91 26.31 -10.95
C THR A 631 18.61 25.37 -12.13
N ASP A 632 18.75 24.05 -11.97
CA ASP A 632 18.47 23.08 -13.03
C ASP A 632 16.96 22.86 -13.14
N CYS A 633 16.36 23.35 -14.23
CA CYS A 633 14.92 23.28 -14.47
C CYS A 633 14.38 21.86 -14.61
N THR A 634 15.25 20.87 -14.88
CA THR A 634 14.87 19.47 -15.10
C THR A 634 14.68 18.69 -13.80
N VAL A 635 15.23 19.17 -12.67
CA VAL A 635 15.14 18.49 -11.36
C VAL A 635 14.63 19.39 -10.24
N ALA A 636 14.75 20.72 -10.35
CA ALA A 636 14.38 21.64 -9.28
C ALA A 636 12.91 21.48 -8.86
N HIS A 637 12.68 21.41 -7.55
CA HIS A 637 11.41 21.11 -6.89
C HIS A 637 10.74 19.82 -7.41
N GLY A 638 11.57 18.83 -7.75
CA GLY A 638 11.11 17.53 -8.18
C GLY A 638 10.53 17.51 -9.59
N ALA A 639 10.97 18.39 -10.49
CA ALA A 639 10.49 18.43 -11.88
C ALA A 639 10.66 17.09 -12.63
N ASN A 640 11.54 16.20 -12.16
CA ASN A 640 11.78 14.88 -12.73
C ASN A 640 10.91 13.75 -12.16
N TYR A 641 9.91 14.03 -11.33
CA TYR A 641 9.03 13.03 -10.68
C TYR A 641 8.48 11.93 -11.63
N HIS A 642 8.26 12.26 -12.90
CA HIS A 642 7.87 11.30 -13.96
C HIS A 642 8.84 11.26 -15.15
N GLN A 643 10.11 11.60 -14.98
CA GLN A 643 11.12 11.62 -16.05
C GLN A 643 12.33 10.74 -15.74
N GLY A 644 12.13 9.58 -15.12
CA GLY A 644 13.21 8.66 -14.79
C GLY A 644 12.96 7.79 -13.57
N PRO A 645 12.40 8.33 -12.45
CA PRO A 645 12.14 7.53 -11.26
C PRO A 645 11.34 6.27 -11.58
N GLU A 646 11.58 5.24 -10.78
CA GLU A 646 11.02 3.91 -10.98
C GLU A 646 9.74 3.78 -10.17
N TRP A 647 8.60 3.87 -10.85
CA TRP A 647 7.29 3.75 -10.22
C TRP A 647 6.89 2.29 -10.07
N VAL A 648 6.30 1.92 -8.93
CA VAL A 648 6.01 0.49 -8.66
C VAL A 648 4.74 0.04 -9.36
N TRP A 649 3.62 0.75 -9.25
CA TRP A 649 2.34 0.30 -9.84
C TRP A 649 2.37 -0.06 -11.35
N PRO A 650 3.14 0.63 -12.25
CA PRO A 650 3.19 0.26 -13.67
C PRO A 650 3.86 -1.10 -13.91
N ILE A 651 4.68 -1.61 -12.98
CA ILE A 651 5.28 -2.94 -13.12
C ILE A 651 4.22 -4.02 -13.11
N GLY A 652 3.11 -3.83 -12.37
CA GLY A 652 1.99 -4.76 -12.36
C GLY A 652 1.37 -4.87 -13.75
N PHE A 653 1.04 -3.74 -14.38
CA PHE A 653 0.52 -3.72 -15.75
C PHE A 653 1.53 -4.29 -16.78
N TYR A 654 2.81 -4.00 -16.61
CA TYR A 654 3.85 -4.58 -17.45
C TYR A 654 3.91 -6.11 -17.36
N LEU A 655 3.95 -6.68 -16.15
CA LEU A 655 4.01 -8.13 -15.95
C LEU A 655 2.74 -8.81 -16.47
N ARG A 656 1.56 -8.25 -16.21
CA ARG A 656 0.28 -8.76 -16.72
C ARG A 656 0.21 -8.75 -18.25
N ALA A 657 0.59 -7.63 -18.88
CA ALA A 657 0.69 -7.54 -20.33
C ALA A 657 1.66 -8.59 -20.90
N ARG A 658 2.80 -8.83 -20.24
CA ARG A 658 3.73 -9.89 -20.65
C ARG A 658 3.11 -11.27 -20.57
N LEU A 659 2.43 -11.63 -19.48
CA LEU A 659 1.73 -12.92 -19.38
C LEU A 659 0.69 -13.11 -20.50
N ILE A 660 -0.12 -12.07 -20.78
CA ILE A 660 -1.13 -12.10 -21.83
C ILE A 660 -0.50 -12.33 -23.22
N PHE A 661 0.50 -11.54 -23.59
CA PHE A 661 1.08 -11.60 -24.93
C PHE A 661 2.09 -12.73 -25.10
N ALA A 662 2.77 -13.17 -24.03
CA ALA A 662 3.58 -14.38 -24.05
C ALA A 662 2.73 -15.60 -24.41
N LYS A 663 1.52 -15.72 -23.85
CA LYS A 663 0.57 -16.77 -24.22
C LYS A 663 0.18 -16.70 -25.70
N LYS A 664 -0.12 -15.50 -26.21
CA LYS A 664 -0.49 -15.29 -27.62
C LYS A 664 0.68 -15.55 -28.60
N CYS A 665 1.92 -15.39 -28.14
CA CYS A 665 3.14 -15.50 -28.97
C CYS A 665 3.97 -16.78 -28.75
N GLY A 666 3.57 -17.66 -27.82
CA GLY A 666 4.27 -18.93 -27.57
C GLY A 666 5.48 -18.85 -26.64
N HIS A 667 5.51 -17.88 -25.72
CA HIS A 667 6.60 -17.64 -24.74
C HIS A 667 6.17 -17.77 -23.27
N LEU A 668 5.03 -18.40 -23.00
CA LEU A 668 4.36 -18.33 -21.69
C LEU A 668 5.19 -18.90 -20.53
N ASP A 669 5.73 -20.11 -20.67
CA ASP A 669 6.43 -20.80 -19.58
C ASP A 669 7.68 -20.03 -19.11
N GLU A 670 8.50 -19.54 -20.05
CA GLU A 670 9.66 -18.70 -19.77
C GLU A 670 9.26 -17.38 -19.10
N THR A 671 8.13 -16.80 -19.53
CA THR A 671 7.61 -15.54 -18.98
C THR A 671 7.07 -15.71 -17.56
N ILE A 672 6.44 -16.84 -17.25
CA ILE A 672 6.00 -17.17 -15.89
C ILE A 672 7.21 -17.23 -14.95
N ALA A 673 8.27 -17.95 -15.35
CA ALA A 673 9.49 -18.05 -14.55
C ALA A 673 10.16 -16.69 -14.34
N GLU A 674 10.24 -15.87 -15.38
CA GLU A 674 10.78 -14.50 -15.30
C GLU A 674 9.91 -13.60 -14.39
N THR A 675 8.59 -13.72 -14.48
CA THR A 675 7.65 -12.95 -13.63
C THR A 675 7.91 -13.26 -12.15
N TRP A 676 7.97 -14.53 -11.77
CA TRP A 676 8.34 -14.93 -10.41
C TRP A 676 9.73 -14.42 -10.00
N ALA A 677 10.71 -14.45 -10.90
CA ALA A 677 12.05 -13.97 -10.63
C ALA A 677 12.08 -12.46 -10.28
N ILE A 678 11.26 -11.65 -10.97
CA ILE A 678 11.09 -10.21 -10.74
C ILE A 678 10.34 -9.95 -9.41
N LEU A 679 9.27 -10.71 -9.16
CA LEU A 679 8.42 -10.55 -7.97
C LEU A 679 9.15 -10.81 -6.64
N ARG A 680 10.29 -11.52 -6.65
CA ARG A 680 11.13 -11.71 -5.45
C ARG A 680 11.55 -10.40 -4.79
N ALA A 681 11.81 -9.35 -5.57
CA ALA A 681 12.18 -8.04 -5.02
C ALA A 681 11.03 -7.41 -4.21
N HIS A 682 9.79 -7.61 -4.67
CA HIS A 682 8.58 -7.10 -4.03
C HIS A 682 8.28 -7.85 -2.73
N LEU A 683 8.41 -9.18 -2.75
CA LEU A 683 8.29 -9.99 -1.54
C LEU A 683 9.34 -9.57 -0.50
N ARG A 684 10.59 -9.35 -0.92
CA ARG A 684 11.65 -8.87 -0.03
C ARG A 684 11.30 -7.51 0.56
N GLU A 685 10.86 -6.54 -0.24
CA GLU A 685 10.48 -5.20 0.26
C GLU A 685 9.34 -5.27 1.29
N LEU A 686 8.30 -6.08 1.04
CA LEU A 686 7.23 -6.31 2.03
C LEU A 686 7.76 -6.89 3.37
N GLN A 687 8.75 -7.78 3.28
CA GLN A 687 9.36 -8.44 4.44
C GLN A 687 10.39 -7.58 5.18
N THR A 688 10.95 -6.55 4.55
CA THR A 688 12.00 -5.71 5.18
C THR A 688 11.55 -4.30 5.49
N SER A 689 10.53 -3.77 4.81
CA SER A 689 9.99 -2.45 5.10
C SER A 689 9.24 -2.44 6.43
N HIS A 690 9.51 -1.46 7.29
CA HIS A 690 8.75 -1.27 8.53
C HIS A 690 7.26 -1.03 8.28
N TRP A 691 6.91 -0.51 7.11
CA TRP A 691 5.53 -0.28 6.69
C TRP A 691 4.82 -1.55 6.20
N ARG A 692 5.52 -2.66 5.97
CA ARG A 692 4.94 -3.90 5.40
C ARG A 692 4.13 -3.65 4.14
N GLY A 693 4.68 -2.86 3.23
CA GLY A 693 4.02 -2.43 2.02
C GLY A 693 5.03 -2.15 0.91
N LEU A 694 4.52 -1.83 -0.27
CA LEU A 694 5.35 -1.46 -1.42
C LEU A 694 5.34 0.06 -1.61
N PRO A 695 6.50 0.70 -1.83
CA PRO A 695 6.57 2.14 -1.97
C PRO A 695 5.88 2.62 -3.24
N GLU A 696 5.69 3.92 -3.29
CA GLU A 696 5.22 4.64 -4.45
C GLU A 696 6.19 4.56 -5.62
N LEU A 697 7.43 4.99 -5.35
CA LEU A 697 8.49 5.04 -6.33
C LEU A 697 9.85 4.78 -5.66
N THR A 698 10.80 4.35 -6.48
CA THR A 698 12.22 4.32 -6.13
C THR A 698 13.00 5.26 -7.04
N ASN A 699 14.15 5.70 -6.54
CA ASN A 699 15.13 6.41 -7.35
C ASN A 699 15.89 5.42 -8.23
N ASP A 700 16.99 5.86 -8.87
CA ASP A 700 17.72 5.06 -9.86
C ASP A 700 18.06 3.65 -9.33
N ASN A 701 17.75 2.64 -10.13
CA ASN A 701 18.05 1.23 -9.86
C ASN A 701 17.58 0.74 -8.49
N GLY A 702 16.33 1.05 -8.13
CA GLY A 702 15.70 0.60 -6.88
C GLY A 702 16.20 1.32 -5.62
N SER A 703 16.96 2.42 -5.76
CA SER A 703 17.47 3.15 -4.60
C SER A 703 16.35 3.85 -3.82
N TYR A 704 16.58 4.01 -2.51
CA TYR A 704 15.62 4.64 -1.61
C TYR A 704 15.33 6.08 -2.04
N CYS A 705 14.05 6.43 -2.16
CA CYS A 705 13.58 7.80 -2.32
C CYS A 705 12.96 8.28 -1.00
N GLY A 706 13.48 9.37 -0.45
CA GLY A 706 13.01 9.94 0.82
C GLY A 706 11.66 10.64 0.74
N ASP A 707 11.30 11.14 -0.45
CA ASP A 707 10.03 11.83 -0.71
C ASP A 707 8.90 10.88 -1.16
N SER A 708 9.22 9.61 -1.42
CA SER A 708 8.23 8.59 -1.80
C SER A 708 7.38 8.20 -0.61
N CYS A 709 6.06 8.00 -0.81
CA CYS A 709 5.28 7.23 0.14
C CYS A 709 5.93 5.86 0.34
N ARG A 710 6.06 5.44 1.60
CA ARG A 710 6.72 4.17 1.96
C ARG A 710 5.82 2.97 1.71
N THR A 711 4.52 3.21 1.63
CA THR A 711 3.55 2.24 1.17
C THR A 711 2.44 2.91 0.37
N GLN A 712 2.06 2.33 -0.77
CA GLN A 712 1.06 2.93 -1.67
C GLN A 712 0.04 1.92 -2.21
N ALA A 713 -1.23 2.36 -2.27
CA ALA A 713 -2.38 1.48 -2.50
C ALA A 713 -2.33 0.80 -3.88
N TRP A 714 -2.12 1.57 -4.94
CA TRP A 714 -2.03 1.03 -6.30
C TRP A 714 -0.78 0.17 -6.55
N SER A 715 0.33 0.39 -5.84
CA SER A 715 1.53 -0.44 -5.95
C SER A 715 1.25 -1.84 -5.40
N VAL A 716 0.64 -1.93 -4.22
CA VAL A 716 0.21 -3.19 -3.61
C VAL A 716 -0.84 -3.88 -4.48
N ALA A 717 -1.88 -3.13 -4.90
CA ALA A 717 -2.97 -3.67 -5.71
C ALA A 717 -2.49 -4.25 -7.04
N ALA A 718 -1.64 -3.52 -7.77
CA ALA A 718 -1.18 -3.92 -9.09
C ALA A 718 -0.36 -5.23 -9.04
N ILE A 719 0.46 -5.43 -7.99
CA ILE A 719 1.20 -6.69 -7.80
C ILE A 719 0.26 -7.83 -7.39
N LEU A 720 -0.74 -7.58 -6.54
CA LEU A 720 -1.73 -8.59 -6.19
C LEU A 720 -2.51 -9.06 -7.42
N GLU A 721 -2.80 -8.18 -8.37
CA GLU A 721 -3.40 -8.55 -9.66
C GLU A 721 -2.48 -9.42 -10.53
N VAL A 722 -1.16 -9.23 -10.48
CA VAL A 722 -0.20 -10.13 -11.16
C VAL A 722 -0.27 -11.54 -10.55
N LEU A 723 -0.28 -11.64 -9.22
CA LEU A 723 -0.36 -12.93 -8.54
C LEU A 723 -1.68 -13.65 -8.85
N TYR A 724 -2.78 -12.91 -8.94
CA TYR A 724 -4.06 -13.48 -9.34
C TYR A 724 -4.05 -14.00 -10.78
N ASP A 725 -3.41 -13.29 -11.71
CA ASP A 725 -3.26 -13.73 -13.10
C ASP A 725 -2.37 -14.99 -13.18
N LEU A 726 -1.29 -15.09 -12.38
CA LEU A 726 -0.45 -16.29 -12.27
C LEU A 726 -1.24 -17.49 -11.72
N HIS A 727 -2.00 -17.29 -10.65
CA HIS A 727 -2.88 -18.31 -10.08
C HIS A 727 -3.90 -18.82 -11.11
N SER A 728 -4.52 -17.89 -11.85
CA SER A 728 -5.48 -18.23 -12.91
C SER A 728 -4.85 -19.01 -14.07
N LEU A 729 -3.53 -18.92 -14.24
CA LEU A 729 -2.76 -19.72 -15.19
C LEU A 729 -2.27 -21.07 -14.61
N GLY A 730 -2.58 -21.37 -13.35
CA GLY A 730 -2.08 -22.56 -12.64
C GLY A 730 -0.59 -22.49 -12.31
N ALA A 731 -0.05 -21.27 -12.21
CA ALA A 731 1.39 -21.00 -12.07
C ALA A 731 1.79 -20.60 -10.64
N ASP A 732 1.04 -21.04 -9.63
CA ASP A 732 1.40 -20.84 -8.23
C ASP A 732 2.70 -21.58 -7.90
N VAL A 733 3.55 -20.93 -7.10
CA VAL A 733 4.72 -21.58 -6.52
C VAL A 733 4.31 -22.26 -5.21
N ALA A 734 4.79 -23.49 -5.03
CA ALA A 734 4.59 -24.27 -3.81
C ALA A 734 5.38 -23.70 -2.62
#